data_AF-A0A074VTM3-F1
#
_entry.id   AF-A0A074VTM3-F1
#
_cell.length_a   1.000
_cell.length_b   1.000
_cell.length_c   1.000
_cell.angle_alpha   90.00
_cell.angle_beta   90.00
_cell.angle_gamma   90.00
#
_symmetry.space_group_name_H-M   'P 1'
#
loop_
_entity.id
_entity.type
_entity.pdbx_description
1 polymer ?
#
loop_
_entity_poly.entity_id
_entity_poly.type
_entity_poly.pdbx_seq_one_letter_code
_entity_poly.pdbx_strand_id
1 'polypeptide(L)'
;MAPQATSVSLLRAASFRISNASKAELPQVAALTAQSLLSCRDIFTQPDLANQKDSDAALALHRFNTQITSLLGDRHVEGRWAAVVLIKATIEAGGWEILKKSIAWVRGLLILLKKPDPPLLRCLTIVTLTRIFMLTWEFPTLIREITTPSLPTFVSTCLNNLASRQPTPQEIKATLECFAQLLPRHPTIFRQHQDAVAKLLTVVFEDKTSGDCVLDLASRISVLLHQCEPKNGASEKWEATLVATLHSAHAMADRTFMSVDEDWQSVTGTNFVNKNILSELYSKAQQARTPAEGPVGQFITPGYQGLMNHLRLLTAYFASATSASVVASVGAVTDLLTRLMSNTISTSSTRSTIRFKRDVTREERDALTEVLPQIHVACLEVLSIFFDRYGKVLAPASQPFLDQIMWIFHASSANVEVRTATYVVGKKILDVSGQSLNKDAISALKKYINACCEDVLPTKEEKDAQNSNGNKQQSTMNADTFLKQGSAKPSAKTELAGLKSAAWDLLPTLLGQLPAEHCSIALRATMDRTAVLARHKDAVMASTLNHTSTAKAARKGNSLLPLLAREYPTDPSVEALLRPRMPILQTGRKATDAETEAEAIDEDEDSISEDEEDQVPAEDITEIAESVSHAAGSSIDTSSNKDLASKEQELVNWALNEYVQGTMGQKAADELSGKSTKGSSNEAIGAAIEAAHEANRSKRQREDEPETVVADKRQKSIEPQATAEDSDDDEFVVPEIVMGDSDDEDE
;
A
#
# COMPACT_ATOMS: atom_id res chain seq x y z
N MET A 1 -43.42 31.11 5.49
CA MET A 1 -44.53 30.25 5.95
C MET A 1 -44.93 29.16 4.94
N ALA A 2 -44.95 29.39 3.63
CA ALA A 2 -45.24 28.35 2.63
C ALA A 2 -44.31 27.10 2.64
N PRO A 3 -42.98 27.18 2.81
CA PRO A 3 -42.11 26.00 2.73
C PRO A 3 -42.30 25.01 3.89
N GLN A 4 -42.60 25.50 5.10
CA GLN A 4 -42.84 24.64 6.27
C GLN A 4 -44.16 23.85 6.17
N ALA A 5 -45.20 24.40 5.57
CA ALA A 5 -46.45 23.66 5.36
C ALA A 5 -46.23 22.46 4.41
N THR A 6 -45.39 22.65 3.39
CA THR A 6 -45.02 21.60 2.43
C THR A 6 -44.19 20.50 3.10
N SER A 7 -43.16 20.85 3.89
CA SER A 7 -42.36 19.86 4.62
C SER A 7 -43.17 19.07 5.65
N VAL A 8 -44.13 19.70 6.35
CA VAL A 8 -45.00 19.00 7.31
C VAL A 8 -45.91 18.01 6.59
N SER A 9 -46.46 18.39 5.43
CA SER A 9 -47.27 17.50 4.61
C SER A 9 -46.48 16.29 4.09
N LEU A 10 -45.23 16.50 3.68
CA LEU A 10 -44.32 15.45 3.22
C LEU A 10 -43.96 14.48 4.36
N LEU A 11 -43.69 15.00 5.56
CA LEU A 11 -43.39 14.16 6.73
C LEU A 11 -44.60 13.30 7.15
N ARG A 12 -45.82 13.86 7.09
CA ARG A 12 -47.05 13.09 7.33
C ARG A 12 -47.26 12.02 6.26
N ALA A 13 -47.02 12.36 4.99
CA ALA A 13 -47.09 11.40 3.89
C ALA A 13 -46.06 10.27 4.05
N ALA A 14 -44.85 10.58 4.49
CA ALA A 14 -43.82 9.62 4.83
C ALA A 14 -44.27 8.66 5.94
N SER A 15 -44.75 9.18 7.08
CA SER A 15 -45.31 8.35 8.16
C SER A 15 -46.46 7.45 7.69
N PHE A 16 -47.37 7.99 6.87
CA PHE A 16 -48.50 7.25 6.34
C PHE A 16 -48.08 6.12 5.40
N ARG A 17 -47.11 6.37 4.51
CA ARG A 17 -46.55 5.35 3.61
C ARG A 17 -45.91 4.22 4.39
N ILE A 18 -45.13 4.54 5.43
CA ILE A 18 -44.49 3.55 6.28
C ILE A 18 -45.54 2.72 7.05
N SER A 19 -46.63 3.33 7.51
CA SER A 19 -47.65 2.60 8.30
C SER A 19 -48.53 1.69 7.44
N ASN A 20 -48.72 2.02 6.17
CA ASN A 20 -49.58 1.27 5.26
C ASN A 20 -48.83 0.29 4.36
N ALA A 21 -47.51 0.39 4.27
CA ALA A 21 -46.70 -0.55 3.52
C ALA A 21 -46.82 -1.96 4.12
N SER A 22 -46.95 -2.96 3.25
CA SER A 22 -46.83 -4.35 3.71
C SER A 22 -45.39 -4.63 4.15
N LYS A 23 -45.19 -5.67 4.98
CA LYS A 23 -43.86 -6.01 5.50
C LYS A 23 -42.82 -6.25 4.40
N ALA A 24 -43.24 -6.80 3.26
CA ALA A 24 -42.37 -7.04 2.12
C ALA A 24 -41.99 -5.76 1.37
N GLU A 25 -42.86 -4.75 1.38
CA GLU A 25 -42.64 -3.46 0.68
C GLU A 25 -41.88 -2.44 1.54
N LEU A 26 -41.82 -2.65 2.86
CA LEU A 26 -41.16 -1.75 3.81
C LEU A 26 -39.74 -1.34 3.40
N PRO A 27 -38.85 -2.24 2.92
CA PRO A 27 -37.50 -1.84 2.50
C PRO A 27 -37.51 -0.86 1.32
N GLN A 28 -38.36 -1.10 0.32
CA GLN A 28 -38.48 -0.22 -0.83
C GLN A 28 -39.07 1.14 -0.43
N VAL A 29 -40.12 1.12 0.39
CA VAL A 29 -40.76 2.35 0.90
C VAL A 29 -39.80 3.14 1.78
N ALA A 30 -38.99 2.49 2.61
CA ALA A 30 -37.99 3.15 3.44
C ALA A 30 -36.89 3.83 2.62
N ALA A 31 -36.41 3.18 1.55
CA ALA A 31 -35.41 3.77 0.66
C ALA A 31 -35.93 5.02 -0.05
N LEU A 32 -37.17 4.97 -0.56
CA LEU A 32 -37.82 6.14 -1.18
C LEU A 32 -38.09 7.25 -0.16
N THR A 33 -38.54 6.87 1.04
CA THR A 33 -38.83 7.83 2.11
C THR A 33 -37.56 8.54 2.57
N ALA A 34 -36.45 7.82 2.73
CA ALA A 34 -35.16 8.40 3.10
C ALA A 34 -34.71 9.54 2.18
N GLN A 35 -34.93 9.41 0.86
CA GLN A 35 -34.64 10.49 -0.10
C GLN A 35 -35.51 11.73 0.13
N SER A 36 -36.79 11.53 0.47
CA SER A 36 -37.72 12.63 0.74
C SER A 36 -37.48 13.36 2.06
N LEU A 37 -36.79 12.74 3.04
CA LEU A 37 -36.51 13.36 4.34
C LEU A 37 -35.57 14.56 4.24
N LEU A 38 -34.71 14.61 3.21
CA LEU A 38 -33.85 15.76 2.95
C LEU A 38 -34.66 17.04 2.67
N SER A 39 -35.84 16.88 2.05
CA SER A 39 -36.76 17.99 1.77
C SER A 39 -37.51 18.48 3.02
N CYS A 40 -37.41 17.76 4.15
CA CYS A 40 -38.00 18.14 5.44
C CYS A 40 -36.95 18.67 6.44
N ARG A 41 -35.77 19.08 5.95
CA ARG A 41 -34.65 19.55 6.78
C ARG A 41 -35.02 20.73 7.68
N ASP A 42 -35.87 21.62 7.21
CA ASP A 42 -36.39 22.78 7.94
C ASP A 42 -37.13 22.40 9.24
N ILE A 43 -37.84 21.26 9.25
CA ILE A 43 -38.49 20.72 10.45
C ILE A 43 -37.46 20.10 11.39
N PHE A 44 -36.56 19.28 10.83
CA PHE A 44 -35.61 18.52 11.65
C PHE A 44 -34.54 19.38 12.31
N THR A 45 -34.21 20.54 11.72
CA THR A 45 -33.20 21.48 12.24
C THR A 45 -33.78 22.53 13.18
N GLN A 46 -35.09 22.54 13.41
CA GLN A 46 -35.73 23.55 14.23
C GLN A 46 -35.45 23.33 15.73
N PRO A 47 -34.79 24.28 16.41
CA PRO A 47 -34.54 24.18 17.84
C PRO A 47 -35.87 24.24 18.62
N ASP A 48 -35.95 23.50 19.72
CA ASP A 48 -37.09 23.47 20.65
C ASP A 48 -38.46 23.12 20.07
N LEU A 49 -38.53 22.56 18.86
CA LEU A 49 -39.79 22.11 18.26
C LEU A 49 -40.51 21.09 19.17
N ALA A 50 -39.76 20.28 19.92
CA ALA A 50 -40.31 19.33 20.89
C ALA A 50 -41.00 19.99 22.11
N ASN A 51 -40.68 21.25 22.42
CA ASN A 51 -41.30 22.01 23.52
C ASN A 51 -42.60 22.70 23.09
N GLN A 52 -42.84 22.80 21.78
CA GLN A 52 -44.07 23.36 21.21
C GLN A 52 -45.15 22.27 21.10
N LYS A 53 -45.79 21.96 22.24
CA LYS A 53 -46.77 20.86 22.35
C LYS A 53 -47.97 20.97 21.38
N ASP A 54 -48.31 22.18 20.94
CA ASP A 54 -49.43 22.44 20.02
C ASP A 54 -49.00 22.68 18.56
N SER A 55 -47.71 22.50 18.24
CA SER A 55 -47.22 22.66 16.87
C SER A 55 -47.50 21.42 16.02
N ASP A 56 -48.20 21.63 14.91
CA ASP A 56 -48.51 20.63 13.89
C ASP A 56 -47.27 19.88 13.36
N ALA A 57 -46.13 20.57 13.32
CA ALA A 57 -44.84 20.03 12.92
C ALA A 57 -44.21 19.16 14.03
N ALA A 58 -44.36 19.56 15.29
CA ALA A 58 -43.88 18.81 16.44
C ALA A 58 -44.61 17.46 16.59
N LEU A 59 -45.93 17.46 16.38
CA LEU A 59 -46.75 16.24 16.38
C LEU A 59 -46.38 15.29 15.24
N ALA A 60 -46.16 15.83 14.02
CA ALA A 60 -45.74 15.04 12.87
C ALA A 60 -44.36 14.40 13.11
N LEU A 61 -43.40 15.16 13.64
CA LEU A 61 -42.06 14.68 13.98
C LEU A 61 -42.09 13.62 15.08
N HIS A 62 -42.85 13.84 16.16
CA HIS A 62 -42.97 12.87 17.25
C HIS A 62 -43.57 11.55 16.76
N ARG A 63 -44.65 11.61 15.97
CA ARG A 63 -45.27 10.42 15.38
C ARG A 63 -44.29 9.64 14.51
N PHE A 64 -43.52 10.34 13.67
CA PHE A 64 -42.51 9.73 12.81
C PHE A 64 -41.40 9.06 13.62
N ASN A 65 -40.85 9.72 14.63
CA ASN A 65 -39.79 9.18 15.48
C ASN A 65 -40.26 7.96 16.29
N THR A 66 -41.48 7.99 16.81
CA THR A 66 -42.09 6.85 17.52
C THR A 66 -42.26 5.65 16.58
N GLN A 67 -42.67 5.89 15.33
CA GLN A 67 -42.81 4.84 14.31
C GLN A 67 -41.45 4.20 13.97
N ILE A 68 -40.40 4.99 13.77
CA ILE A 68 -39.03 4.47 13.57
C ILE A 68 -38.60 3.61 14.76
N THR A 69 -38.85 4.08 15.98
CA THR A 69 -38.47 3.36 17.20
C THR A 69 -39.21 2.03 17.32
N SER A 70 -40.50 2.00 16.93
CA SER A 70 -41.29 0.77 16.85
C SER A 70 -40.73 -0.21 15.80
N LEU A 71 -40.33 0.28 14.63
CA LEU A 71 -39.75 -0.54 13.56
C LEU A 71 -38.40 -1.15 13.96
N LEU A 72 -37.60 -0.43 14.75
CA LEU A 72 -36.32 -0.94 15.25
C LEU A 72 -36.49 -2.18 16.14
N GLY A 73 -37.62 -2.25 16.85
CA GLY A 73 -38.02 -3.38 17.68
C GLY A 73 -38.87 -4.44 16.97
N ASP A 74 -39.14 -4.31 15.66
CA ASP A 74 -40.05 -5.20 14.93
C ASP A 74 -39.56 -6.67 15.00
N ARG A 75 -40.51 -7.60 15.00
CA ARG A 75 -40.26 -9.04 14.89
C ARG A 75 -39.70 -9.42 13.52
N HIS A 76 -40.07 -8.69 12.47
CA HIS A 76 -39.66 -8.95 11.09
C HIS A 76 -38.36 -8.23 10.71
N VAL A 77 -37.53 -8.87 9.90
CA VAL A 77 -36.22 -8.34 9.49
C VAL A 77 -36.41 -7.09 8.62
N GLU A 78 -37.43 -7.08 7.78
CA GLU A 78 -37.76 -6.01 6.86
C GLU A 78 -38.11 -4.71 7.59
N GLY A 79 -38.84 -4.81 8.70
CA GLY A 79 -39.16 -3.68 9.58
C GLY A 79 -37.90 -3.12 10.25
N ARG A 80 -37.03 -4.00 10.77
CA ARG A 80 -35.75 -3.58 11.36
C ARG A 80 -34.82 -2.94 10.33
N TRP A 81 -34.76 -3.48 9.12
CA TRP A 81 -34.00 -2.90 8.00
C TRP A 81 -34.49 -1.49 7.66
N ALA A 82 -35.81 -1.32 7.51
CA ALA A 82 -36.43 -0.02 7.26
C ALA A 82 -36.08 0.99 8.37
N ALA A 83 -36.10 0.55 9.64
CA ALA A 83 -35.72 1.39 10.77
C ALA A 83 -34.28 1.90 10.65
N VAL A 84 -33.31 1.03 10.36
CA VAL A 84 -31.89 1.40 10.26
C VAL A 84 -31.67 2.47 9.17
N VAL A 85 -32.25 2.27 7.98
CA VAL A 85 -32.15 3.23 6.87
C VAL A 85 -32.76 4.58 7.24
N LEU A 86 -33.96 4.56 7.83
CA LEU A 86 -34.67 5.78 8.20
C LEU A 86 -33.96 6.53 9.35
N ILE A 87 -33.41 5.82 10.34
CA ILE A 87 -32.60 6.44 11.41
C ILE A 87 -31.41 7.18 10.79
N LYS A 88 -30.65 6.53 9.91
CA LYS A 88 -29.49 7.16 9.25
C LYS A 88 -29.91 8.43 8.51
N ALA A 89 -30.94 8.34 7.66
CA ALA A 89 -31.40 9.46 6.86
C ALA A 89 -31.97 10.62 7.72
N THR A 90 -32.67 10.31 8.80
CA THR A 90 -33.24 11.30 9.72
C THR A 90 -32.16 12.07 10.47
N ILE A 91 -31.11 11.38 10.92
CA ILE A 91 -29.97 12.01 11.60
C ILE A 91 -29.19 12.91 10.63
N GLU A 92 -28.95 12.45 9.40
CA GLU A 92 -28.24 13.24 8.38
C GLU A 92 -29.05 14.47 7.93
N ALA A 93 -30.38 14.35 7.81
CA ALA A 93 -31.24 15.48 7.48
C ALA A 93 -31.38 16.49 8.64
N GLY A 94 -31.45 16.01 9.89
CA GLY A 94 -31.66 16.87 11.05
C GLY A 94 -30.42 17.49 11.66
N GLY A 95 -29.23 16.97 11.36
CA GLY A 95 -27.98 17.47 11.92
C GLY A 95 -27.99 17.44 13.45
N TRP A 96 -27.47 18.50 14.06
CA TRP A 96 -27.26 18.57 15.52
C TRP A 96 -28.52 18.31 16.36
N GLU A 97 -29.68 18.83 15.95
CA GLU A 97 -30.93 18.76 16.71
C GLU A 97 -31.46 17.33 16.91
N ILE A 98 -31.34 16.51 15.87
CA ILE A 98 -31.72 15.10 15.93
C ILE A 98 -30.60 14.27 16.53
N LEU A 99 -29.34 14.58 16.21
CA LEU A 99 -28.18 13.86 16.71
C LEU A 99 -28.11 13.88 18.25
N LYS A 100 -28.35 15.01 18.90
CA LYS A 100 -28.34 15.08 20.38
C LYS A 100 -29.38 14.20 21.06
N LYS A 101 -30.44 13.80 20.34
CA LYS A 101 -31.54 12.95 20.85
C LYS A 101 -31.41 11.49 20.42
N SER A 102 -30.38 11.13 19.66
CA SER A 102 -30.28 9.81 19.01
C SER A 102 -29.81 8.68 19.94
N ILE A 103 -29.49 8.94 21.21
CA ILE A 103 -28.95 7.93 22.14
C ILE A 103 -29.86 6.70 22.28
N ALA A 104 -31.18 6.87 22.29
CA ALA A 104 -32.13 5.77 22.35
C ALA A 104 -32.05 4.88 21.10
N TRP A 105 -31.90 5.50 19.92
CA TRP A 105 -31.70 4.78 18.66
C TRP A 105 -30.35 4.07 18.61
N VAL A 106 -29.28 4.69 19.10
CA VAL A 106 -27.95 4.06 19.19
C VAL A 106 -28.01 2.81 20.06
N ARG A 107 -28.64 2.87 21.24
CA ARG A 107 -28.85 1.70 22.10
C ARG A 107 -29.68 0.61 21.41
N GLY A 108 -30.74 0.98 20.71
CA GLY A 108 -31.55 0.04 19.94
C GLY A 108 -30.79 -0.63 18.79
N LEU A 109 -29.94 0.13 18.07
CA LEU A 109 -29.06 -0.39 17.02
C LEU A 109 -27.99 -1.34 17.57
N LEU A 110 -27.45 -1.08 18.77
CA LEU A 110 -26.53 -2.01 19.42
C LEU A 110 -27.21 -3.32 19.81
N ILE A 111 -28.45 -3.25 20.31
CA ILE A 111 -29.25 -4.45 20.60
C ILE A 111 -29.54 -5.21 19.31
N LEU A 112 -29.84 -4.51 18.22
CA LEU A 112 -30.05 -5.10 16.90
C LEU A 112 -28.81 -5.86 16.41
N LEU A 113 -27.62 -5.28 16.57
CA LEU A 113 -26.36 -5.88 16.13
C LEU A 113 -26.03 -7.19 16.87
N LYS A 114 -26.56 -7.40 18.07
CA LYS A 114 -26.42 -8.64 18.85
C LYS A 114 -27.39 -9.75 18.42
N LYS A 115 -28.46 -9.42 17.66
CA LYS A 115 -29.46 -10.40 17.21
C LYS A 115 -28.91 -11.28 16.09
N PRO A 116 -29.42 -12.51 15.91
CA PRO A 116 -29.08 -13.37 14.78
C PRO A 116 -29.75 -12.90 13.48
N ASP A 117 -29.45 -11.67 13.06
CA ASP A 117 -30.01 -11.05 11.86
C ASP A 117 -29.15 -11.32 10.61
N PRO A 118 -29.73 -11.21 9.40
CA PRO A 118 -28.99 -11.44 8.16
C PRO A 118 -27.76 -10.54 8.01
N PRO A 119 -26.68 -11.02 7.34
CA PRO A 119 -25.43 -10.28 7.18
C PRO A 119 -25.60 -8.84 6.66
N LEU A 120 -26.48 -8.62 5.69
CA LEU A 120 -26.72 -7.30 5.10
C LEU A 120 -27.28 -6.30 6.12
N LEU A 121 -28.19 -6.74 7.01
CA LEU A 121 -28.74 -5.88 8.05
C LEU A 121 -27.67 -5.54 9.10
N ARG A 122 -26.79 -6.48 9.43
CA ARG A 122 -25.64 -6.25 10.33
C ARG A 122 -24.67 -5.25 9.72
N CYS A 123 -24.28 -5.42 8.46
CA CYS A 123 -23.45 -4.45 7.73
C CYS A 123 -24.06 -3.05 7.76
N LEU A 124 -25.36 -2.93 7.44
CA LEU A 124 -26.06 -1.65 7.44
C LEU A 124 -26.10 -1.01 8.85
N THR A 125 -26.27 -1.83 9.88
CA THR A 125 -26.25 -1.39 11.28
C THR A 125 -24.86 -0.88 11.69
N ILE A 126 -23.80 -1.58 11.30
CA ILE A 126 -22.40 -1.16 11.49
C ILE A 126 -22.15 0.18 10.81
N VAL A 127 -22.50 0.31 9.52
CA VAL A 127 -22.34 1.56 8.75
C VAL A 127 -23.12 2.71 9.38
N THR A 128 -24.35 2.45 9.84
CA THR A 128 -25.20 3.48 10.46
C THR A 128 -24.65 3.93 11.81
N LEU A 129 -24.24 3.02 12.69
CA LEU A 129 -23.60 3.35 13.97
C LEU A 129 -22.29 4.12 13.76
N THR A 130 -21.46 3.66 12.81
CA THR A 130 -20.21 4.35 12.43
C THR A 130 -20.52 5.78 12.00
N ARG A 131 -21.50 5.98 11.14
CA ARG A 131 -21.90 7.31 10.66
C ARG A 131 -22.37 8.21 11.80
N ILE A 132 -23.15 7.70 12.75
CA ILE A 132 -23.59 8.45 13.92
C ILE A 132 -22.37 8.89 14.75
N PHE A 133 -21.42 7.99 15.01
CA PHE A 133 -20.19 8.33 15.75
C PHE A 133 -19.29 9.32 14.99
N MET A 134 -19.29 9.31 13.66
CA MET A 134 -18.58 10.34 12.89
C MET A 134 -19.24 11.71 12.99
N LEU A 135 -20.57 11.77 13.00
CA LEU A 135 -21.31 13.02 13.08
C LEU A 135 -21.20 13.70 14.47
N THR A 136 -20.79 12.96 15.51
CA THR A 136 -20.52 13.55 16.84
C THR A 136 -19.15 14.22 16.92
N TRP A 137 -18.25 14.05 15.95
CA TRP A 137 -16.85 14.51 16.02
C TRP A 137 -16.70 16.01 16.27
N GLU A 138 -17.61 16.82 15.74
CA GLU A 138 -17.58 18.28 15.90
C GLU A 138 -18.15 18.73 17.26
N PHE A 139 -18.74 17.82 18.04
CA PHE A 139 -19.48 18.12 19.26
C PHE A 139 -18.95 17.33 20.47
N PRO A 140 -17.98 17.86 21.24
CA PRO A 140 -17.37 17.16 22.36
C PRO A 140 -18.36 16.66 23.43
N THR A 141 -19.48 17.37 23.66
CA THR A 141 -20.55 16.93 24.56
C THR A 141 -21.22 15.66 24.05
N LEU A 142 -21.55 15.59 22.75
CA LEU A 142 -22.16 14.40 22.14
C LEU A 142 -21.20 13.22 22.06
N ILE A 143 -19.90 13.46 21.97
CA ILE A 143 -18.89 12.39 22.11
C ILE A 143 -19.04 11.74 23.49
N ARG A 144 -19.06 12.53 24.56
CA ARG A 144 -19.16 12.05 25.95
C ARG A 144 -20.50 11.39 26.27
N GLU A 145 -21.60 11.91 25.71
CA GLU A 145 -22.96 11.42 25.99
C GLU A 145 -23.37 10.22 25.14
N ILE A 146 -22.90 10.15 23.88
CA ILE A 146 -23.36 9.14 22.91
C ILE A 146 -22.25 8.18 22.54
N THR A 147 -21.11 8.69 22.08
CA THR A 147 -20.08 7.88 21.42
C THR A 147 -19.28 7.08 22.43
N THR A 148 -18.66 7.74 23.40
CA THR A 148 -17.82 7.12 24.43
C THR A 148 -18.52 5.99 25.20
N PRO A 149 -19.76 6.12 25.69
CA PRO A 149 -20.43 5.03 26.41
C PRO A 149 -20.89 3.88 25.49
N SER A 150 -21.09 4.14 24.19
CA SER A 150 -21.63 3.15 23.25
C SER A 150 -20.53 2.37 22.50
N LEU A 151 -19.38 3.00 22.28
CA LEU A 151 -18.31 2.49 21.43
C LEU A 151 -17.66 1.17 21.93
N PRO A 152 -17.37 0.99 23.24
CA PRO A 152 -16.81 -0.29 23.72
C PRO A 152 -17.74 -1.48 23.43
N THR A 153 -19.04 -1.30 23.70
CA THR A 153 -20.05 -2.34 23.42
C THR A 153 -20.14 -2.61 21.92
N PHE A 154 -20.07 -1.57 21.10
CA PHE A 154 -20.06 -1.69 19.65
C PHE A 154 -18.87 -2.51 19.14
N VAL A 155 -17.65 -2.12 19.50
CA VAL A 155 -16.41 -2.80 19.07
C VAL A 155 -16.41 -4.27 19.50
N SER A 156 -16.73 -4.54 20.78
CA SER A 156 -16.83 -5.91 21.29
C SER A 156 -17.89 -6.73 20.54
N THR A 157 -19.06 -6.15 20.25
CA THR A 157 -20.12 -6.85 19.52
C THR A 157 -19.70 -7.17 18.08
N CYS A 158 -19.04 -6.24 17.38
CA CYS A 158 -18.49 -6.48 16.04
C CYS A 158 -17.50 -7.65 16.05
N LEU A 159 -16.52 -7.63 16.96
CA LEU A 159 -15.51 -8.70 17.07
C LEU A 159 -16.15 -10.05 17.40
N ASN A 160 -17.08 -10.09 18.36
CA ASN A 160 -17.78 -11.32 18.73
C ASN A 160 -18.63 -11.88 17.57
N ASN A 161 -19.26 -11.02 16.77
CA ASN A 161 -20.03 -11.44 15.61
C ASN A 161 -19.16 -12.09 14.51
N LEU A 162 -17.91 -11.63 14.36
CA LEU A 162 -16.96 -12.21 13.43
C LEU A 162 -16.29 -13.48 13.97
N ALA A 163 -16.08 -13.57 15.28
CA ALA A 163 -15.44 -14.75 15.91
C ALA A 163 -16.40 -15.94 16.12
N SER A 164 -17.67 -15.68 16.42
CA SER A 164 -18.64 -16.73 16.78
C SER A 164 -19.29 -17.45 15.58
N ARG A 165 -19.10 -16.95 14.36
CA ARG A 165 -19.78 -17.40 13.15
C ARG A 165 -18.82 -17.32 11.98
N GLN A 166 -19.11 -18.05 10.90
CA GLN A 166 -18.43 -17.87 9.62
C GLN A 166 -18.75 -16.48 9.07
N PRO A 167 -17.79 -15.53 9.10
CA PRO A 167 -18.05 -14.16 8.69
C PRO A 167 -18.16 -14.08 7.17
N THR A 168 -19.14 -13.33 6.66
CA THR A 168 -19.17 -13.07 5.22
C THR A 168 -18.11 -12.02 4.85
N PRO A 169 -17.53 -12.05 3.64
CA PRO A 169 -16.51 -11.06 3.23
C PRO A 169 -16.99 -9.61 3.33
N GLN A 170 -18.29 -9.37 3.12
CA GLN A 170 -18.91 -8.05 3.27
C GLN A 170 -18.92 -7.57 4.72
N GLU A 171 -19.08 -8.48 5.68
CA GLU A 171 -19.09 -8.14 7.11
C GLU A 171 -17.70 -7.85 7.66
N ILE A 172 -16.70 -8.62 7.20
CA ILE A 172 -15.29 -8.33 7.48
C ILE A 172 -15.00 -6.94 6.93
N LYS A 173 -15.28 -6.70 5.64
CA LYS A 173 -15.06 -5.41 5.00
C LYS A 173 -15.73 -4.26 5.76
N ALA A 174 -17.03 -4.35 6.05
CA ALA A 174 -17.76 -3.28 6.76
C ALA A 174 -17.20 -3.01 8.17
N THR A 175 -16.76 -4.05 8.87
CA THR A 175 -16.16 -3.93 10.20
C THR A 175 -14.77 -3.29 10.14
N LEU A 176 -13.93 -3.73 9.19
CA LEU A 176 -12.60 -3.17 8.99
C LEU A 176 -12.68 -1.69 8.53
N GLU A 177 -13.54 -1.36 7.57
CA GLU A 177 -13.76 0.05 7.15
C GLU A 177 -14.17 0.94 8.32
N CYS A 178 -15.08 0.44 9.16
CA CYS A 178 -15.50 1.12 10.38
C CYS A 178 -14.31 1.33 11.34
N PHE A 179 -13.54 0.29 11.63
CA PHE A 179 -12.39 0.39 12.54
C PHE A 179 -11.32 1.34 12.01
N ALA A 180 -11.04 1.32 10.71
CA ALA A 180 -10.10 2.25 10.08
C ALA A 180 -10.51 3.73 10.22
N GLN A 181 -11.81 4.02 10.38
CA GLN A 181 -12.33 5.38 10.60
C GLN A 181 -12.38 5.76 12.09
N LEU A 182 -12.77 4.83 12.96
CA LEU A 182 -13.01 5.12 14.38
C LEU A 182 -11.74 5.04 15.24
N LEU A 183 -10.82 4.12 14.91
CA LEU A 183 -9.62 3.88 15.71
C LEU A 183 -8.76 5.14 15.87
N PRO A 184 -8.44 5.91 14.81
CA PRO A 184 -7.57 7.07 14.96
C PRO A 184 -8.13 8.19 15.84
N ARG A 185 -9.45 8.23 15.99
CA ARG A 185 -10.15 9.23 16.82
C ARG A 185 -10.41 8.76 18.24
N HIS A 186 -10.46 7.45 18.46
CA HIS A 186 -10.76 6.83 19.76
C HIS A 186 -9.77 5.74 20.16
N PRO A 187 -8.44 5.97 20.07
CA PRO A 187 -7.43 4.92 20.27
C PRO A 187 -7.49 4.30 21.67
N THR A 188 -7.84 5.10 22.70
CA THR A 188 -7.96 4.63 24.09
C THR A 188 -9.05 3.60 24.30
N ILE A 189 -10.14 3.66 23.52
CA ILE A 189 -11.24 2.68 23.58
C ILE A 189 -10.82 1.38 22.89
N PHE A 190 -10.12 1.49 21.76
CA PHE A 190 -9.62 0.32 21.01
C PHE A 190 -8.52 -0.44 21.74
N ARG A 191 -7.77 0.21 22.65
CA ARG A 191 -6.71 -0.43 23.46
C ARG A 191 -7.16 -1.71 24.16
N GLN A 192 -8.35 -1.74 24.75
CA GLN A 192 -8.88 -2.93 25.44
C GLN A 192 -9.22 -4.09 24.51
N HIS A 193 -9.29 -3.82 23.21
CA HIS A 193 -9.65 -4.78 22.16
C HIS A 193 -8.51 -5.05 21.18
N GLN A 194 -7.31 -4.51 21.42
CA GLN A 194 -6.17 -4.58 20.50
C GLN A 194 -5.81 -6.02 20.14
N ASP A 195 -5.69 -6.91 21.12
CA ASP A 195 -5.36 -8.33 20.88
C ASP A 195 -6.44 -9.06 20.07
N ALA A 196 -7.71 -8.72 20.31
CA ALA A 196 -8.82 -9.32 19.58
C ALA A 196 -8.87 -8.82 18.12
N VAL A 197 -8.53 -7.55 17.88
CA VAL A 197 -8.36 -7.01 16.52
C VAL A 197 -7.16 -7.66 15.85
N ALA A 198 -6.01 -7.75 16.52
CA ALA A 198 -4.81 -8.40 15.96
C ALA A 198 -5.09 -9.85 15.55
N LYS A 199 -5.74 -10.64 16.40
CA LYS A 199 -6.16 -12.02 16.08
C LYS A 199 -7.08 -12.10 14.86
N LEU A 200 -8.04 -11.18 14.74
CA LEU A 200 -8.91 -11.10 13.56
C LEU A 200 -8.07 -10.82 12.29
N LEU A 201 -7.12 -9.90 12.36
CA LEU A 201 -6.25 -9.57 11.23
C LEU A 201 -5.39 -10.77 10.80
N THR A 202 -4.83 -11.52 11.75
CA THR A 202 -4.08 -12.75 11.46
C THR A 202 -4.93 -13.74 10.66
N VAL A 203 -6.16 -14.01 11.11
CA VAL A 203 -7.10 -14.90 10.40
C VAL A 203 -7.39 -14.39 8.98
N VAL A 204 -7.57 -13.08 8.82
CA VAL A 204 -7.83 -12.47 7.50
C VAL A 204 -6.62 -12.61 6.56
N PHE A 205 -5.40 -12.47 7.07
CA PHE A 205 -4.18 -12.64 6.27
C PHE A 205 -3.89 -14.10 5.90
N GLU A 206 -4.29 -15.06 6.74
CA GLU A 206 -4.15 -16.50 6.48
C GLU A 206 -5.24 -17.04 5.55
N ASP A 207 -6.41 -16.41 5.52
CA ASP A 207 -7.52 -16.80 4.67
C ASP A 207 -7.24 -16.47 3.20
N LYS A 208 -6.97 -17.53 2.42
CA LYS A 208 -6.72 -17.47 0.97
C LYS A 208 -7.94 -17.01 0.15
N THR A 209 -9.14 -16.96 0.76
CA THR A 209 -10.37 -16.50 0.10
C THR A 209 -10.63 -15.01 0.29
N SER A 210 -9.83 -14.34 1.13
CA SER A 210 -9.89 -12.89 1.31
C SER A 210 -9.58 -12.17 0.00
N GLY A 211 -10.50 -11.33 -0.47
CA GLY A 211 -10.26 -10.47 -1.63
C GLY A 211 -9.32 -9.30 -1.29
N ASP A 212 -8.63 -8.76 -2.31
CA ASP A 212 -7.61 -7.72 -2.14
C ASP A 212 -8.09 -6.51 -1.32
N CYS A 213 -9.31 -6.02 -1.59
CA CYS A 213 -9.89 -4.90 -0.85
C CYS A 213 -9.99 -5.15 0.67
N VAL A 214 -10.21 -6.41 1.10
CA VAL A 214 -10.25 -6.77 2.52
C VAL A 214 -8.85 -6.80 3.11
N LEU A 215 -7.88 -7.33 2.36
CA LEU A 215 -6.47 -7.39 2.76
C LEU A 215 -5.83 -5.99 2.87
N ASP A 216 -6.21 -5.05 1.99
CA ASP A 216 -5.77 -3.65 2.07
C ASP A 216 -6.29 -2.97 3.33
N LEU A 217 -7.57 -3.20 3.66
CA LEU A 217 -8.17 -2.68 4.89
C LEU A 217 -7.54 -3.31 6.14
N ALA A 218 -7.28 -4.62 6.11
CA ALA A 218 -6.60 -5.33 7.18
C ALA A 218 -5.18 -4.78 7.40
N SER A 219 -4.45 -4.55 6.31
CA SER A 219 -3.10 -3.95 6.33
C SER A 219 -3.13 -2.55 6.94
N ARG A 220 -4.10 -1.72 6.52
CA ARG A 220 -4.28 -0.38 7.08
C ARG A 220 -4.57 -0.40 8.58
N ILE A 221 -5.45 -1.29 9.05
CA ILE A 221 -5.78 -1.38 10.48
C ILE A 221 -4.60 -1.91 11.27
N SER A 222 -3.89 -2.92 10.76
CA SER A 222 -2.68 -3.47 11.36
C SER A 222 -1.69 -2.35 11.68
N VAL A 223 -1.43 -1.49 10.69
CA VAL A 223 -0.60 -0.30 10.87
C VAL A 223 -1.22 0.62 11.92
N LEU A 224 -2.50 0.97 11.83
CA LEU A 224 -3.15 1.91 12.76
C LEU A 224 -3.15 1.46 14.24
N LEU A 225 -2.96 0.17 14.55
CA LEU A 225 -2.91 -0.33 15.92
C LEU A 225 -1.81 0.32 16.79
N HIS A 226 -0.73 0.85 16.20
CA HIS A 226 0.30 1.59 16.96
C HIS A 226 -0.28 2.76 17.78
N GLN A 227 -1.39 3.36 17.30
CA GLN A 227 -2.03 4.49 17.96
C GLN A 227 -2.71 4.10 19.27
N CYS A 228 -2.98 2.81 19.47
CA CYS A 228 -3.55 2.29 20.71
C CYS A 228 -2.53 2.27 21.86
N GLU A 229 -1.23 2.44 21.62
CA GLU A 229 -0.22 2.42 22.70
C GLU A 229 -0.41 3.57 23.71
N PRO A 230 -0.11 3.36 25.01
CA PRO A 230 -0.21 4.41 26.02
C PRO A 230 0.95 5.39 25.92
N LYS A 231 0.66 6.68 26.16
CA LYS A 231 1.64 7.78 26.16
C LYS A 231 2.40 7.85 24.81
N ASN A 232 3.48 8.62 24.72
CA ASN A 232 4.21 8.87 23.46
C ASN A 232 4.83 7.61 22.79
N GLY A 233 4.55 6.39 23.27
CA GLY A 233 5.06 5.13 22.71
C GLY A 233 4.48 4.73 21.36
N ALA A 234 3.48 5.46 20.83
CA ALA A 234 2.93 5.19 19.50
C ALA A 234 3.99 5.27 18.39
N SER A 235 4.92 6.22 18.46
CA SER A 235 6.02 6.34 17.49
C SER A 235 6.99 5.17 17.58
N GLU A 236 7.43 4.83 18.80
CA GLU A 236 8.36 3.72 19.04
C GLU A 236 7.75 2.39 18.60
N LYS A 237 6.45 2.19 18.86
CA LYS A 237 5.72 1.00 18.41
C LYS A 237 5.61 0.95 16.90
N TRP A 238 5.30 2.08 16.26
CA TRP A 238 5.24 2.17 14.80
C TRP A 238 6.58 1.78 14.17
N GLU A 239 7.69 2.30 14.70
CA GLU A 239 9.04 1.97 14.25
C GLU A 239 9.37 0.49 14.48
N ALA A 240 9.14 -0.03 15.70
CA ALA A 240 9.41 -1.43 16.03
C ALA A 240 8.60 -2.39 15.15
N THR A 241 7.33 -2.07 14.87
CA THR A 241 6.48 -2.89 14.00
C THR A 241 6.83 -2.79 12.52
N LEU A 242 7.29 -1.63 12.05
CA LEU A 242 7.86 -1.48 10.70
C LEU A 242 9.13 -2.33 10.55
N VAL A 243 10.07 -2.25 11.50
CA VAL A 243 11.30 -3.04 11.49
C VAL A 243 10.97 -4.53 11.52
N ALA A 244 10.09 -4.98 12.42
CA ALA A 244 9.62 -6.37 12.44
C ALA A 244 8.99 -6.81 11.11
N THR A 245 8.23 -5.93 10.46
CA THR A 245 7.63 -6.19 9.14
C THR A 245 8.70 -6.36 8.06
N LEU A 246 9.76 -5.53 8.06
CA LEU A 246 10.90 -5.67 7.15
C LEU A 246 11.67 -6.97 7.39
N HIS A 247 11.91 -7.33 8.66
CA HIS A 247 12.55 -8.60 9.01
C HIS A 247 11.75 -9.80 8.51
N SER A 248 10.44 -9.81 8.76
CA SER A 248 9.56 -10.87 8.27
C SER A 248 9.48 -10.91 6.74
N ALA A 249 9.50 -9.75 6.06
CA ALA A 249 9.57 -9.70 4.60
C ALA A 249 10.86 -10.34 4.06
N HIS A 250 12.01 -10.05 4.66
CA HIS A 250 13.26 -10.72 4.30
C HIS A 250 13.24 -12.23 4.56
N ALA A 251 12.65 -12.67 5.68
CA ALA A 251 12.49 -14.09 5.98
C ALA A 251 11.58 -14.80 4.97
N MET A 252 10.51 -14.14 4.51
CA MET A 252 9.64 -14.67 3.47
C MET A 252 10.30 -14.64 2.08
N ALA A 253 11.15 -13.65 1.81
CA ALA A 253 12.01 -13.62 0.63
C ALA A 253 13.02 -14.78 0.64
N ASP A 254 13.65 -15.08 1.79
CA ASP A 254 14.56 -16.23 1.95
C ASP A 254 13.86 -17.56 1.61
N ARG A 255 12.58 -17.71 1.98
CA ARG A 255 11.77 -18.88 1.60
C ARG A 255 11.43 -18.91 0.12
N THR A 256 11.01 -17.77 -0.43
CA THR A 256 10.58 -17.66 -1.83
C THR A 256 11.74 -17.95 -2.76
N PHE A 257 12.91 -17.35 -2.49
CA PHE A 257 14.11 -17.44 -3.31
C PHE A 257 15.08 -18.53 -2.86
N MET A 258 14.61 -19.54 -2.12
CA MET A 258 15.49 -20.59 -1.57
C MET A 258 16.25 -21.37 -2.66
N SER A 259 15.65 -21.51 -3.84
CA SER A 259 16.24 -22.16 -5.01
C SER A 259 17.15 -21.24 -5.84
N VAL A 260 17.26 -19.96 -5.47
CA VAL A 260 18.07 -18.94 -6.14
C VAL A 260 19.34 -18.67 -5.34
N ASP A 261 20.45 -18.51 -6.05
CA ASP A 261 21.69 -17.97 -5.50
C ASP A 261 21.67 -16.44 -5.68
N GLU A 262 21.33 -15.74 -4.60
CA GLU A 262 21.25 -14.28 -4.57
C GLU A 262 22.64 -13.64 -4.38
N ASP A 263 22.96 -12.64 -5.22
CA ASP A 263 24.17 -11.81 -5.09
C ASP A 263 24.00 -10.64 -4.13
N TRP A 264 22.79 -10.42 -3.64
CA TRP A 264 22.49 -9.36 -2.70
C TRP A 264 23.11 -9.64 -1.33
N GLN A 265 23.69 -8.59 -0.74
CA GLN A 265 24.15 -8.56 0.64
C GLN A 265 23.53 -7.34 1.32
N SER A 266 22.92 -7.55 2.49
CA SER A 266 22.29 -6.45 3.22
C SER A 266 23.32 -5.41 3.63
N VAL A 267 23.06 -4.16 3.26
CA VAL A 267 23.88 -3.02 3.68
C VAL A 267 23.52 -2.52 5.08
N THR A 268 22.41 -2.98 5.66
CA THR A 268 21.95 -2.60 7.00
C THR A 268 22.43 -3.53 8.12
N GLY A 269 23.24 -4.55 7.80
CA GLY A 269 23.89 -5.43 8.79
C GLY A 269 22.97 -6.44 9.48
N THR A 270 21.71 -6.50 9.06
CA THR A 270 20.66 -7.34 9.63
C THR A 270 20.75 -8.76 9.05
N ASN A 271 21.07 -9.75 9.90
CA ASN A 271 21.02 -11.17 9.53
C ASN A 271 19.62 -11.71 9.84
N PHE A 272 18.83 -11.97 8.79
CA PHE A 272 17.38 -12.14 8.92
C PHE A 272 16.92 -13.55 9.29
N VAL A 273 17.55 -14.61 8.76
CA VAL A 273 17.24 -16.01 9.11
C VAL A 273 18.51 -16.85 9.15
N ASN A 274 18.56 -17.83 10.05
CA ASN A 274 19.60 -18.87 10.02
C ASN A 274 19.42 -19.74 8.77
N LYS A 275 20.14 -19.39 7.70
CA LYS A 275 20.11 -20.08 6.40
C LYS A 275 20.37 -21.60 6.51
N ASN A 276 21.07 -22.05 7.54
CA ASN A 276 21.35 -23.48 7.75
C ASN A 276 20.08 -24.28 8.05
N ILE A 277 19.17 -23.74 8.88
CA ILE A 277 17.90 -24.41 9.23
C ILE A 277 16.99 -24.50 8.00
N LEU A 278 16.85 -23.38 7.27
CA LEU A 278 16.06 -23.36 6.03
C LEU A 278 16.63 -24.31 4.99
N SER A 279 17.97 -24.41 4.87
CA SER A 279 18.63 -25.36 3.98
C SER A 279 18.32 -26.82 4.33
N GLU A 280 18.31 -27.16 5.61
CA GLU A 280 17.95 -28.52 6.04
C GLU A 280 16.48 -28.83 5.72
N LEU A 281 15.56 -27.92 6.02
CA LEU A 281 14.13 -28.09 5.72
C LEU A 281 13.89 -28.19 4.20
N TYR A 282 14.58 -27.38 3.41
CA TYR A 282 14.48 -27.41 1.96
C TYR A 282 14.98 -28.74 1.40
N SER A 283 16.10 -29.27 1.91
CA SER A 283 16.60 -30.59 1.52
C SER A 283 15.62 -31.72 1.84
N LYS A 284 14.87 -31.61 2.95
CA LYS A 284 13.78 -32.54 3.29
C LYS A 284 12.61 -32.41 2.31
N ALA A 285 12.22 -31.18 1.94
CA ALA A 285 11.15 -30.94 0.98
C ALA A 285 11.51 -31.45 -0.43
N GLN A 286 12.77 -31.40 -0.85
CA GLN A 286 13.23 -31.99 -2.11
C GLN A 286 13.03 -33.52 -2.18
N GLN A 287 12.97 -34.19 -1.03
CA GLN A 287 12.74 -35.64 -0.94
C GLN A 287 11.25 -36.00 -0.77
N ALA A 288 10.35 -35.00 -0.76
CA ALA A 288 8.94 -35.22 -0.56
C ALA A 288 8.29 -36.01 -1.71
N ARG A 289 7.30 -36.83 -1.36
CA ARG A 289 6.56 -37.66 -2.34
C ARG A 289 5.31 -36.97 -2.88
N THR A 290 4.85 -35.92 -2.21
CA THR A 290 3.63 -35.19 -2.58
C THR A 290 3.98 -33.77 -3.01
N PRO A 291 3.28 -33.19 -4.01
CA PRO A 291 3.52 -31.81 -4.44
C PRO A 291 3.33 -30.76 -3.32
N ALA A 292 2.40 -31.02 -2.39
CA ALA A 292 2.13 -30.12 -1.26
C ALA A 292 3.27 -30.08 -0.24
N GLU A 293 3.98 -31.20 -0.07
CA GLU A 293 5.15 -31.29 0.80
C GLU A 293 6.46 -30.98 0.07
N GLY A 294 6.40 -30.79 -1.26
CA GLY A 294 7.53 -30.41 -2.08
C GLY A 294 7.96 -28.96 -1.89
N PRO A 295 9.06 -28.55 -2.54
CA PRO A 295 9.62 -27.19 -2.42
C PRO A 295 8.64 -26.08 -2.82
N VAL A 296 7.83 -26.30 -3.86
CA VAL A 296 6.82 -25.31 -4.29
C VAL A 296 5.74 -25.10 -3.23
N GLY A 297 5.26 -26.18 -2.61
CA GLY A 297 4.18 -26.15 -1.62
C GLY A 297 4.64 -25.64 -0.24
N GLN A 298 5.86 -25.96 0.18
CA GLN A 298 6.37 -25.59 1.51
C GLN A 298 7.16 -24.27 1.54
N PHE A 299 7.78 -23.88 0.42
CA PHE A 299 8.68 -22.72 0.37
C PHE A 299 8.16 -21.62 -0.54
N ILE A 300 8.01 -21.90 -1.85
CA ILE A 300 7.71 -20.86 -2.83
C ILE A 300 6.31 -20.27 -2.60
N THR A 301 5.28 -21.10 -2.52
CA THR A 301 3.88 -20.60 -2.39
C THR A 301 3.64 -19.87 -1.07
N PRO A 302 3.99 -20.44 0.10
CA PRO A 302 3.80 -19.74 1.37
C PRO A 302 4.72 -18.53 1.50
N GLY A 303 5.97 -18.63 1.04
CA GLY A 303 6.94 -17.54 0.99
C GLY A 303 6.40 -16.36 0.20
N TYR A 304 5.93 -16.62 -1.02
CA TYR A 304 5.33 -15.62 -1.91
C TYR A 304 4.10 -14.96 -1.27
N GLN A 305 3.15 -15.74 -0.77
CA GLN A 305 1.93 -15.22 -0.14
C GLN A 305 2.25 -14.33 1.07
N GLY A 306 3.14 -14.77 1.94
CA GLY A 306 3.59 -13.96 3.06
C GLY A 306 4.32 -12.71 2.60
N LEU A 307 5.21 -12.80 1.62
CA LEU A 307 5.93 -11.64 1.08
C LEU A 307 4.96 -10.59 0.54
N MET A 308 3.94 -10.98 -0.23
CA MET A 308 2.92 -10.07 -0.73
C MET A 308 2.15 -9.37 0.40
N ASN A 309 1.80 -10.09 1.46
CA ASN A 309 1.16 -9.49 2.64
C ASN A 309 2.06 -8.46 3.33
N HIS A 310 3.37 -8.73 3.46
CA HIS A 310 4.31 -7.78 4.06
C HIS A 310 4.55 -6.56 3.17
N LEU A 311 4.63 -6.72 1.84
CA LEU A 311 4.70 -5.59 0.90
C LEU A 311 3.45 -4.71 0.98
N ARG A 312 2.25 -5.32 1.11
CA ARG A 312 1.00 -4.58 1.37
C ARG A 312 1.02 -3.82 2.69
N LEU A 313 1.56 -4.41 3.75
CA LEU A 313 1.77 -3.72 5.02
C LEU A 313 2.72 -2.53 4.87
N LEU A 314 3.84 -2.67 4.15
CA LEU A 314 4.76 -1.56 3.85
C LEU A 314 4.06 -0.42 3.10
N THR A 315 3.28 -0.76 2.08
CA THR A 315 2.40 0.19 1.39
C THR A 315 1.49 0.93 2.40
N ALA A 316 0.83 0.21 3.30
CA ALA A 316 -0.03 0.79 4.32
C ALA A 316 0.74 1.69 5.32
N TYR A 317 1.98 1.35 5.69
CA TYR A 317 2.83 2.18 6.56
C TYR A 317 3.10 3.55 5.94
N PHE A 318 3.51 3.60 4.67
CA PHE A 318 3.84 4.85 4.00
C PHE A 318 2.63 5.67 3.56
N ALA A 319 1.50 5.01 3.27
CA ALA A 319 0.24 5.68 2.94
C ALA A 319 -0.50 6.27 4.15
N SER A 320 -0.29 5.73 5.35
CA SER A 320 -1.04 6.13 6.56
C SER A 320 -0.46 7.38 7.21
N ALA A 321 -1.33 8.32 7.58
CA ALA A 321 -0.95 9.48 8.39
C ALA A 321 -0.77 9.09 9.87
N THR A 322 0.27 9.63 10.50
CA THR A 322 0.55 9.50 11.94
C THR A 322 0.28 10.82 12.64
N SER A 323 -0.11 10.76 13.92
CA SER A 323 -0.31 11.96 14.75
C SER A 323 0.98 12.53 15.33
N ALA A 324 2.06 11.74 15.30
CA ALA A 324 3.39 12.11 15.75
C ALA A 324 4.43 11.82 14.66
N SER A 325 5.61 12.46 14.77
CA SER A 325 6.77 12.14 13.93
C SER A 325 7.22 10.70 14.17
N VAL A 326 7.60 10.00 13.11
CA VAL A 326 8.07 8.61 13.15
C VAL A 326 9.37 8.45 12.37
N VAL A 327 10.18 7.44 12.73
CA VAL A 327 11.42 7.10 12.03
C VAL A 327 11.14 5.98 11.03
N ALA A 328 11.30 6.28 9.74
CA ALA A 328 10.85 5.42 8.65
C ALA A 328 11.91 4.47 8.07
N SER A 329 13.14 4.49 8.60
CA SER A 329 14.23 3.59 8.20
C SER A 329 14.39 3.40 6.68
N VAL A 330 14.47 4.53 5.94
CA VAL A 330 14.54 4.59 4.46
C VAL A 330 15.58 3.63 3.89
N GLY A 331 16.74 3.49 4.53
CA GLY A 331 17.81 2.58 4.10
C GLY A 331 17.38 1.10 4.12
N ALA A 332 16.72 0.64 5.18
CA ALA A 332 16.26 -0.75 5.29
C ALA A 332 15.15 -1.08 4.30
N VAL A 333 14.25 -0.12 4.03
CA VAL A 333 13.23 -0.26 2.99
C VAL A 333 13.88 -0.34 1.61
N THR A 334 14.85 0.54 1.34
CA THR A 334 15.60 0.55 0.09
C THR A 334 16.37 -0.76 -0.10
N ASP A 335 16.98 -1.31 0.96
CA ASP A 335 17.71 -2.58 0.95
C ASP A 335 16.79 -3.75 0.56
N LEU A 336 15.61 -3.84 1.19
CA LEU A 336 14.59 -4.84 0.85
C LEU A 336 14.12 -4.71 -0.61
N LEU A 337 13.72 -3.50 -1.03
CA LEU A 337 13.27 -3.29 -2.40
C LEU A 337 14.37 -3.63 -3.40
N THR A 338 15.61 -3.25 -3.10
CA THR A 338 16.77 -3.54 -3.96
C THR A 338 16.98 -5.05 -4.11
N ARG A 339 16.90 -5.80 -3.01
CA ARG A 339 16.96 -7.27 -3.02
C ARG A 339 15.89 -7.86 -3.94
N LEU A 340 14.62 -7.54 -3.70
CA LEU A 340 13.49 -8.14 -4.40
C LEU A 340 13.49 -7.80 -5.90
N MET A 341 13.87 -6.56 -6.24
CA MET A 341 13.93 -6.08 -7.62
C MET A 341 15.18 -6.56 -8.38
N SER A 342 16.24 -7.02 -7.70
CA SER A 342 17.46 -7.54 -8.35
C SER A 342 17.28 -8.92 -9.00
N ASN A 343 16.35 -9.71 -8.47
CA ASN A 343 16.00 -11.03 -8.99
C ASN A 343 15.11 -10.85 -10.24
N THR A 344 15.66 -11.03 -11.44
CA THR A 344 14.90 -10.86 -12.70
C THR A 344 15.10 -12.05 -13.66
N ILE A 345 14.01 -12.49 -14.27
CA ILE A 345 14.02 -13.52 -15.32
C ILE A 345 13.70 -12.83 -16.63
N SER A 346 14.69 -12.76 -17.52
CA SER A 346 14.51 -12.22 -18.86
C SER A 346 13.74 -13.21 -19.72
N THR A 347 12.60 -12.78 -20.27
CA THR A 347 11.77 -13.60 -21.18
C THR A 347 12.25 -13.56 -22.64
N SER A 348 13.12 -12.61 -23.00
CA SER A 348 13.53 -12.36 -24.40
C SER A 348 15.00 -12.62 -24.71
N SER A 349 15.87 -12.74 -23.69
CA SER A 349 17.31 -12.94 -23.86
C SER A 349 17.83 -14.13 -23.07
N THR A 350 18.89 -14.76 -23.58
CA THR A 350 19.61 -15.91 -23.01
C THR A 350 20.36 -15.60 -21.69
N ARG A 351 20.20 -14.40 -21.11
CA ARG A 351 20.84 -13.99 -19.86
C ARG A 351 19.78 -13.67 -18.80
N SER A 352 19.37 -14.68 -18.02
CA SER A 352 18.68 -14.45 -16.75
C SER A 352 19.69 -13.95 -15.72
N THR A 353 19.31 -12.97 -14.87
CA THR A 353 20.16 -12.57 -13.73
C THR A 353 20.05 -13.59 -12.60
N ILE A 354 18.93 -14.31 -12.52
CA ILE A 354 18.74 -15.40 -11.57
C ILE A 354 19.66 -16.56 -11.91
N ARG A 355 20.51 -16.91 -10.93
CA ARG A 355 21.28 -18.15 -10.89
C ARG A 355 20.54 -19.14 -10.00
N PHE A 356 20.05 -20.23 -10.60
CA PHE A 356 19.43 -21.30 -9.83
C PHE A 356 20.49 -22.23 -9.27
N LYS A 357 20.25 -22.74 -8.06
CA LYS A 357 21.05 -23.83 -7.50
C LYS A 357 20.98 -25.06 -8.39
N ARG A 358 22.02 -25.91 -8.31
CA ARG A 358 22.16 -27.10 -9.19
C ARG A 358 20.99 -28.10 -9.06
N ASP A 359 20.37 -28.16 -7.88
CA ASP A 359 19.39 -29.19 -7.53
C ASP A 359 17.93 -28.73 -7.71
N VAL A 360 17.70 -27.62 -8.42
CA VAL A 360 16.38 -27.02 -8.57
C VAL A 360 15.57 -27.73 -9.66
N THR A 361 14.37 -28.17 -9.30
CA THR A 361 13.46 -28.83 -10.23
C THR A 361 12.89 -27.87 -11.28
N ARG A 362 12.34 -28.42 -12.38
CA ARG A 362 11.65 -27.58 -13.38
C ARG A 362 10.41 -26.91 -12.78
N GLU A 363 9.67 -27.62 -11.95
CA GLU A 363 8.45 -27.12 -11.30
C GLU A 363 8.72 -25.87 -10.45
N GLU A 364 9.83 -25.86 -9.71
CA GLU A 364 10.26 -24.68 -8.93
C GLU A 364 10.60 -23.47 -9.81
N ARG A 365 11.29 -23.71 -10.94
CA ARG A 365 11.63 -22.64 -11.89
C ARG A 365 10.38 -22.04 -12.54
N ASP A 366 9.44 -22.90 -12.92
CA ASP A 366 8.18 -22.48 -13.53
C ASP A 366 7.34 -21.70 -12.51
N ALA A 367 7.23 -22.18 -11.27
CA ALA A 367 6.55 -21.48 -10.18
C ALA A 367 7.19 -20.12 -9.84
N LEU A 368 8.51 -20.03 -9.79
CA LEU A 368 9.21 -18.76 -9.57
C LEU A 368 8.99 -17.77 -10.71
N THR A 369 9.00 -18.25 -11.95
CA THR A 369 8.75 -17.41 -13.14
C THR A 369 7.33 -16.85 -13.13
N GLU A 370 6.37 -17.59 -12.58
CA GLU A 370 4.98 -17.13 -12.44
C GLU A 370 4.81 -16.05 -11.38
N VAL A 371 5.43 -16.21 -10.20
CA VAL A 371 5.23 -15.27 -9.08
C VAL A 371 6.07 -13.99 -9.18
N LEU A 372 7.22 -14.05 -9.85
CA LEU A 372 8.19 -12.94 -9.85
C LEU A 372 7.65 -11.61 -10.40
N PRO A 373 6.91 -11.57 -11.52
CA PRO A 373 6.29 -10.32 -12.00
C PRO A 373 5.35 -9.69 -10.97
N GLN A 374 4.60 -10.51 -10.21
CA GLN A 374 3.68 -10.02 -9.19
C GLN A 374 4.43 -9.41 -7.99
N ILE A 375 5.57 -10.02 -7.61
CA ILE A 375 6.48 -9.46 -6.60
C ILE A 375 7.02 -8.10 -7.08
N HIS A 376 7.45 -8.00 -8.34
CA HIS A 376 7.97 -6.75 -8.91
C HIS A 376 6.91 -5.65 -8.95
N VAL A 377 5.67 -5.96 -9.35
CA VAL A 377 4.56 -5.01 -9.31
C VAL A 377 4.33 -4.50 -7.89
N ALA A 378 4.26 -5.39 -6.89
CA ALA A 378 4.10 -4.99 -5.49
C ALA A 378 5.27 -4.14 -4.96
N CYS A 379 6.51 -4.45 -5.36
CA CYS A 379 7.67 -3.62 -5.02
C CYS A 379 7.58 -2.22 -5.63
N LEU A 380 7.18 -2.13 -6.90
CA LEU A 380 6.97 -0.87 -7.62
C LEU A 380 5.83 -0.06 -7.00
N GLU A 381 4.76 -0.71 -6.51
CA GLU A 381 3.69 -0.03 -5.75
C GLU A 381 4.21 0.56 -4.44
N VAL A 382 4.99 -0.20 -3.66
CA VAL A 382 5.64 0.33 -2.45
C VAL A 382 6.51 1.53 -2.79
N LEU A 383 7.35 1.41 -3.84
CA LEU A 383 8.22 2.49 -4.31
C LEU A 383 7.43 3.72 -4.79
N SER A 384 6.31 3.50 -5.46
CA SER A 384 5.38 4.53 -5.93
C SER A 384 4.86 5.39 -4.78
N ILE A 385 4.39 4.74 -3.69
CA ILE A 385 3.87 5.40 -2.49
C ILE A 385 5.01 6.05 -1.70
N PHE A 386 6.18 5.42 -1.70
CA PHE A 386 7.39 5.97 -1.09
C PHE A 386 7.79 7.31 -1.72
N PHE A 387 7.76 7.40 -3.05
CA PHE A 387 7.97 8.67 -3.78
C PHE A 387 6.83 9.68 -3.58
N ASP A 388 5.56 9.25 -3.49
CA ASP A 388 4.46 10.18 -3.17
C ASP A 388 4.63 10.82 -1.79
N ARG A 389 5.13 10.04 -0.82
CA ARG A 389 5.29 10.47 0.56
C ARG A 389 6.50 11.38 0.77
N TYR A 390 7.64 11.01 0.23
CA TYR A 390 8.92 11.69 0.50
C TYR A 390 9.38 12.61 -0.63
N GLY A 391 8.89 12.41 -1.86
CA GLY A 391 9.15 13.27 -3.02
C GLY A 391 10.64 13.59 -3.19
N LYS A 392 10.96 14.88 -3.14
CA LYS A 392 12.33 15.41 -3.35
C LYS A 392 13.34 14.97 -2.30
N VAL A 393 12.90 14.53 -1.11
CA VAL A 393 13.81 14.02 -0.07
C VAL A 393 14.53 12.75 -0.55
N LEU A 394 13.93 11.99 -1.45
CA LEU A 394 14.52 10.79 -2.06
C LEU A 394 15.42 11.09 -3.27
N ALA A 395 15.73 12.36 -3.57
CA ALA A 395 16.58 12.71 -4.70
C ALA A 395 17.92 11.93 -4.75
N PRO A 396 18.65 11.70 -3.64
CA PRO A 396 19.89 10.91 -3.67
C PRO A 396 19.69 9.44 -4.08
N ALA A 397 18.51 8.86 -3.82
CA ALA A 397 18.18 7.48 -4.16
C ALA A 397 17.50 7.34 -5.53
N SER A 398 17.16 8.44 -6.19
CA SER A 398 16.41 8.46 -7.45
C SER A 398 17.11 7.73 -8.60
N GLN A 399 18.40 7.98 -8.80
CA GLN A 399 19.18 7.34 -9.86
C GLN A 399 19.32 5.82 -9.67
N PRO A 400 19.72 5.29 -8.49
CA PRO A 400 19.71 3.85 -8.25
C PRO A 400 18.36 3.18 -8.52
N PHE A 401 17.25 3.81 -8.08
CA PHE A 401 15.92 3.28 -8.36
C PHE A 401 15.55 3.34 -9.84
N LEU A 402 15.96 4.40 -10.56
CA LEU A 402 15.74 4.50 -12.00
C LEU A 402 16.44 3.35 -12.74
N ASP A 403 17.71 3.11 -12.42
CA ASP A 403 18.50 2.03 -13.02
C ASP A 403 17.86 0.67 -12.75
N GLN A 404 17.41 0.44 -11.51
CA GLN A 404 16.75 -0.81 -11.11
C GLN A 404 15.40 -1.03 -11.82
N ILE A 405 14.60 0.02 -11.99
CA ILE A 405 13.35 -0.05 -12.77
C ILE A 405 13.64 -0.34 -14.23
N MET A 406 14.71 0.23 -14.80
CA MET A 406 15.12 -0.07 -16.17
C MET A 406 15.53 -1.54 -16.34
N TRP A 407 16.18 -2.12 -15.34
CA TRP A 407 16.54 -3.54 -15.35
C TRP A 407 15.30 -4.43 -15.35
N ILE A 408 14.33 -4.16 -14.47
CA ILE A 408 13.04 -4.87 -14.43
C ILE A 408 12.31 -4.71 -15.76
N PHE A 409 12.23 -3.50 -16.29
CA PHE A 409 11.58 -3.22 -17.57
C PHE A 409 12.21 -4.04 -18.71
N HIS A 410 13.54 -4.08 -18.80
CA HIS A 410 14.21 -4.86 -19.83
C HIS A 410 14.00 -6.37 -19.69
N ALA A 411 13.94 -6.89 -18.46
CA ALA A 411 13.72 -8.31 -18.21
C ALA A 411 12.26 -8.74 -18.44
N SER A 412 11.30 -7.90 -18.05
CA SER A 412 9.89 -8.29 -17.88
C SER A 412 8.90 -7.39 -18.61
N SER A 413 9.36 -6.56 -19.57
CA SER A 413 8.48 -5.69 -20.38
C SER A 413 7.35 -6.44 -21.10
N ALA A 414 7.48 -7.75 -21.36
CA ALA A 414 6.40 -8.56 -21.93
C ALA A 414 5.14 -8.61 -21.03
N ASN A 415 5.29 -8.46 -19.72
CA ASN A 415 4.18 -8.39 -18.78
C ASN A 415 3.61 -6.95 -18.74
N VAL A 416 2.32 -6.81 -19.05
CA VAL A 416 1.60 -5.53 -19.13
C VAL A 416 1.54 -4.82 -17.78
N GLU A 417 1.34 -5.55 -16.68
CA GLU A 417 1.23 -4.99 -15.33
C GLU A 417 2.57 -4.43 -14.85
N VAL A 418 3.66 -5.19 -15.05
CA VAL A 418 5.02 -4.74 -14.75
C VAL A 418 5.33 -3.49 -15.57
N ARG A 419 5.05 -3.52 -16.88
CA ARG A 419 5.27 -2.36 -17.76
C ARG A 419 4.51 -1.12 -17.26
N THR A 420 3.23 -1.28 -16.92
CA THR A 420 2.37 -0.22 -16.38
C THR A 420 2.97 0.35 -15.08
N ALA A 421 3.34 -0.51 -14.13
CA ALA A 421 3.94 -0.10 -12.86
C ALA A 421 5.27 0.64 -13.06
N THR A 422 6.12 0.19 -13.99
CA THR A 422 7.37 0.88 -14.31
C THR A 422 7.15 2.25 -14.94
N TYR A 423 6.08 2.46 -15.72
CA TYR A 423 5.72 3.79 -16.25
C TYR A 423 5.25 4.74 -15.13
N VAL A 424 4.41 4.25 -14.22
CA VAL A 424 3.92 5.03 -13.07
C VAL A 424 5.08 5.48 -12.17
N VAL A 425 5.96 4.57 -11.78
CA VAL A 425 7.10 4.92 -10.90
C VAL A 425 8.15 5.73 -11.66
N GLY A 426 8.45 5.38 -12.91
CA GLY A 426 9.41 6.10 -13.74
C GLY A 426 9.03 7.58 -13.90
N LYS A 427 7.75 7.89 -14.11
CA LYS A 427 7.24 9.26 -14.11
C LYS A 427 7.60 10.01 -12.83
N LYS A 428 7.30 9.43 -11.66
CA LYS A 428 7.55 10.06 -10.35
C LYS A 428 9.04 10.33 -10.11
N ILE A 429 9.91 9.40 -10.49
CA ILE A 429 11.36 9.57 -10.38
C ILE A 429 11.86 10.69 -11.29
N LEU A 430 11.38 10.73 -12.54
CA LEU A 430 11.75 11.74 -13.52
C LEU A 430 11.24 13.14 -13.15
N ASP A 431 10.07 13.24 -12.52
CA ASP A 431 9.56 14.52 -11.98
C ASP A 431 10.46 15.08 -10.86
N VAL A 432 11.19 14.23 -10.14
CA VAL A 432 12.13 14.64 -9.08
C VAL A 432 13.54 14.91 -9.61
N SER A 433 14.03 14.09 -10.54
CA SER A 433 15.45 14.01 -10.90
C SER A 433 15.77 14.03 -12.39
N GLY A 434 14.76 14.15 -13.27
CA GLY A 434 14.94 14.04 -14.72
C GLY A 434 15.96 15.02 -15.31
N GLN A 435 15.97 16.27 -14.82
CA GLN A 435 16.87 17.32 -15.31
C GLN A 435 18.35 17.08 -14.95
N SER A 436 18.63 16.24 -13.94
CA SER A 436 20.00 15.90 -13.53
C SER A 436 20.60 14.74 -14.32
N LEU A 437 19.85 14.13 -15.24
CA LEU A 437 20.33 12.98 -16.01
C LEU A 437 21.38 13.37 -17.04
N ASN A 438 22.48 12.60 -17.06
CA ASN A 438 23.53 12.73 -18.06
C ASN A 438 23.13 12.06 -19.39
N LYS A 439 23.95 12.25 -20.42
CA LYS A 439 23.72 11.69 -21.75
C LYS A 439 23.66 10.15 -21.74
N ASP A 440 24.48 9.49 -20.94
CA ASP A 440 24.54 8.04 -20.88
C ASP A 440 23.28 7.44 -20.25
N ALA A 441 22.79 8.03 -19.16
CA ALA A 441 21.53 7.64 -18.52
C ALA A 441 20.34 7.79 -19.48
N ILE A 442 20.25 8.90 -20.22
CA ILE A 442 19.20 9.08 -21.24
C ILE A 442 19.33 8.06 -22.37
N SER A 443 20.55 7.71 -22.76
CA SER A 443 20.79 6.69 -23.78
C SER A 443 20.30 5.30 -23.33
N ALA A 444 20.43 4.97 -22.04
CA ALA A 444 19.90 3.74 -21.45
C ALA A 444 18.36 3.70 -21.47
N LEU A 445 17.70 4.86 -21.29
CA LEU A 445 16.24 4.99 -21.36
C LEU A 445 15.66 4.83 -22.78
N LYS A 446 16.48 4.76 -23.84
CA LYS A 446 16.00 4.75 -25.24
C LYS A 446 14.94 3.68 -25.52
N LYS A 447 15.16 2.44 -25.07
CA LYS A 447 14.20 1.34 -25.27
C LYS A 447 12.90 1.56 -24.49
N TYR A 448 13.02 2.09 -23.27
CA TYR A 448 11.88 2.42 -22.41
C TYR A 448 11.01 3.53 -23.01
N ILE A 449 11.65 4.58 -23.53
CA ILE A 449 10.97 5.70 -24.21
C ILE A 449 10.27 5.23 -25.49
N ASN A 450 10.93 4.40 -26.29
CA ASN A 450 10.33 3.86 -27.52
C ASN A 450 9.10 2.99 -27.22
N ALA A 451 9.18 2.12 -26.21
CA ALA A 451 8.04 1.31 -25.79
C ALA A 451 6.87 2.16 -25.29
N CYS A 452 7.14 3.20 -24.50
CA CYS A 452 6.12 4.17 -24.09
C CYS A 452 5.46 4.83 -25.32
N CYS A 453 6.26 5.22 -26.32
CA CYS A 453 5.75 5.79 -27.56
C CYS A 453 4.89 4.80 -28.36
N GLU A 454 5.25 3.52 -28.39
CA GLU A 454 4.48 2.45 -29.04
C GLU A 454 3.16 2.16 -28.31
N ASP A 455 3.17 2.16 -26.98
CA ASP A 455 1.99 1.88 -26.14
C ASP A 455 0.96 3.02 -26.16
N VAL A 456 1.39 4.26 -26.43
CA VAL A 456 0.50 5.43 -26.58
C VAL A 456 -0.22 5.40 -27.94
N LEU A 457 0.48 5.00 -28.99
CA LEU A 457 -0.09 4.94 -30.33
C LEU A 457 -1.20 3.90 -30.39
N PRO A 458 -2.28 4.13 -31.17
CA PRO A 458 -3.25 3.09 -31.40
C PRO A 458 -2.51 1.89 -32.00
N THR A 459 -2.59 0.73 -31.33
CA THR A 459 -2.18 -0.54 -31.91
C THR A 459 -2.82 -0.59 -33.28
N LYS A 460 -2.00 -0.78 -34.34
CA LYS A 460 -2.52 -1.01 -35.68
C LYS A 460 -3.64 -2.03 -35.51
N GLU A 461 -4.86 -1.62 -35.79
CA GLU A 461 -6.00 -2.52 -35.87
C GLU A 461 -5.51 -3.76 -36.61
N GLU A 462 -5.73 -4.94 -36.04
CA GLU A 462 -5.79 -6.16 -36.84
C GLU A 462 -6.67 -5.78 -38.02
N LYS A 463 -6.04 -5.54 -39.18
CA LYS A 463 -6.78 -5.31 -40.41
C LYS A 463 -7.58 -6.58 -40.56
N ASP A 464 -8.89 -6.48 -40.33
CA ASP A 464 -9.84 -7.44 -40.83
C ASP A 464 -9.41 -7.73 -42.26
N ALA A 465 -8.97 -8.97 -42.47
CA ALA A 465 -8.56 -9.45 -43.78
C ALA A 465 -9.83 -9.56 -44.63
N GLN A 466 -10.30 -8.44 -45.16
CA GLN A 466 -11.27 -8.42 -46.24
C GLN A 466 -10.79 -7.50 -47.36
N ASN A 467 -10.58 -8.16 -48.48
CA ASN A 467 -10.46 -7.67 -49.85
C ASN A 467 -9.09 -7.18 -50.33
N SER A 468 -8.25 -8.16 -50.68
CA SER A 468 -7.45 -8.08 -51.91
C SER A 468 -7.64 -9.35 -52.75
N ASN A 469 -8.26 -9.21 -53.91
CA ASN A 469 -8.43 -10.22 -54.94
C ASN A 469 -7.09 -10.68 -55.54
N GLY A 470 -6.92 -12.00 -55.72
CA GLY A 470 -5.99 -12.68 -56.64
C GLY A 470 -4.52 -12.69 -56.18
N ASN A 471 -3.75 -13.77 -56.24
CA ASN A 471 -3.79 -14.97 -57.07
C ASN A 471 -2.95 -16.10 -56.41
N LYS A 472 -3.27 -17.34 -56.79
CA LYS A 472 -2.79 -18.66 -56.34
C LYS A 472 -1.34 -18.79 -55.80
N GLN A 473 -1.18 -19.49 -54.66
CA GLN A 473 -0.44 -20.76 -54.62
C GLN A 473 -0.79 -21.60 -53.38
N GLN A 474 -0.89 -22.90 -53.63
CA GLN A 474 -1.52 -23.92 -52.82
C GLN A 474 -0.43 -24.64 -52.00
N SER A 475 -0.48 -24.59 -50.67
CA SER A 475 0.25 -25.54 -49.82
C SER A 475 -0.60 -25.94 -48.61
N THR A 476 -0.83 -27.24 -48.52
CA THR A 476 -1.50 -28.06 -47.51
C THR A 476 -1.60 -27.46 -46.09
N MET A 477 -2.83 -27.18 -45.65
CA MET A 477 -3.16 -26.79 -44.27
C MET A 477 -3.58 -28.01 -43.43
N ASN A 478 -2.96 -28.16 -42.26
CA ASN A 478 -3.35 -29.12 -41.23
C ASN A 478 -4.62 -28.64 -40.50
N ALA A 479 -5.55 -29.56 -40.24
CA ALA A 479 -6.84 -29.30 -39.60
C ALA A 479 -6.76 -28.95 -38.09
N ASP A 480 -5.59 -29.05 -37.47
CA ASP A 480 -5.40 -28.81 -36.03
C ASP A 480 -5.28 -27.33 -35.64
N THR A 481 -5.09 -26.42 -36.60
CA THR A 481 -4.93 -24.98 -36.29
C THR A 481 -6.28 -24.27 -36.06
N PHE A 482 -7.40 -24.91 -36.40
CA PHE A 482 -8.74 -24.30 -36.31
C PHE A 482 -9.44 -24.54 -34.96
N LEU A 483 -8.92 -25.44 -34.10
CA LEU A 483 -9.54 -25.81 -32.82
C LEU A 483 -8.97 -25.05 -31.60
N LYS A 484 -8.05 -24.11 -31.79
CA LYS A 484 -7.46 -23.29 -30.70
C LYS A 484 -8.06 -21.89 -30.53
N GLN A 485 -9.04 -21.50 -31.35
CA GLN A 485 -9.84 -20.30 -31.09
C GLN A 485 -11.04 -20.68 -30.21
N GLY A 486 -10.77 -20.89 -28.93
CA GLY A 486 -11.78 -21.19 -27.92
C GLY A 486 -11.42 -20.57 -26.57
N SER A 487 -12.17 -19.52 -26.20
CA SER A 487 -12.18 -18.76 -24.93
C SER A 487 -11.37 -17.45 -24.90
N ALA A 488 -11.91 -16.42 -25.56
CA ALA A 488 -11.60 -15.03 -25.23
C ALA A 488 -12.12 -14.72 -23.81
N LYS A 489 -11.22 -14.67 -22.83
CA LYS A 489 -11.47 -14.02 -21.54
C LYS A 489 -11.68 -12.50 -21.78
N PRO A 490 -12.65 -11.84 -21.13
CA PRO A 490 -12.91 -10.42 -21.30
C PRO A 490 -11.91 -9.46 -20.60
N SER A 491 -10.74 -9.93 -20.14
CA SER A 491 -9.80 -9.14 -19.30
C SER A 491 -8.80 -8.25 -20.08
N ALA A 492 -8.35 -8.68 -21.26
CA ALA A 492 -7.24 -8.04 -21.97
C ALA A 492 -7.51 -6.58 -22.38
N LYS A 493 -8.78 -6.20 -22.67
CA LYS A 493 -9.11 -4.83 -23.09
C LYS A 493 -8.96 -3.80 -21.96
N THR A 494 -9.17 -4.20 -20.70
CA THR A 494 -9.05 -3.32 -19.53
C THR A 494 -7.58 -3.18 -19.10
N GLU A 495 -6.81 -4.26 -19.17
CA GLU A 495 -5.37 -4.28 -18.87
C GLU A 495 -4.57 -3.37 -19.84
N LEU A 496 -4.89 -3.41 -21.14
CA LEU A 496 -4.30 -2.49 -22.11
C LEU A 496 -4.73 -1.02 -21.88
N ALA A 497 -5.91 -0.77 -21.33
CA ALA A 497 -6.37 0.60 -21.04
C ALA A 497 -5.55 1.23 -19.90
N GLY A 498 -5.20 0.45 -18.87
CA GLY A 498 -4.31 0.89 -17.79
C GLY A 498 -2.91 1.22 -18.30
N LEU A 499 -2.33 0.35 -19.13
CA LEU A 499 -1.02 0.56 -19.74
C LEU A 499 -0.98 1.83 -20.60
N LYS A 500 -1.98 2.01 -21.47
CA LYS A 500 -2.08 3.20 -22.31
C LYS A 500 -2.21 4.47 -21.47
N SER A 501 -2.98 4.45 -20.38
CA SER A 501 -3.10 5.59 -19.46
C SER A 501 -1.76 5.93 -18.81
N ALA A 502 -1.02 4.94 -18.33
CA ALA A 502 0.29 5.16 -17.71
C ALA A 502 1.33 5.70 -18.72
N ALA A 503 1.33 5.18 -19.94
CA ALA A 503 2.20 5.67 -21.02
C ALA A 503 1.82 7.09 -21.46
N TRP A 504 0.51 7.37 -21.56
CA TRP A 504 -0.04 8.70 -21.84
C TRP A 504 0.45 9.71 -20.80
N ASP A 505 0.39 9.36 -19.53
CA ASP A 505 0.82 10.23 -18.43
C ASP A 505 2.34 10.42 -18.33
N LEU A 506 3.12 9.46 -18.82
CA LEU A 506 4.60 9.49 -18.80
C LEU A 506 5.18 10.35 -19.93
N LEU A 507 4.56 10.36 -21.12
CA LEU A 507 5.09 11.04 -22.30
C LEU A 507 5.36 12.54 -22.09
N PRO A 508 4.46 13.35 -21.47
CA PRO A 508 4.74 14.74 -21.16
C PRO A 508 5.92 14.92 -20.21
N THR A 509 6.04 14.06 -19.19
CA THR A 509 7.18 14.09 -18.25
C THR A 509 8.49 13.82 -18.97
N LEU A 510 8.54 12.85 -19.89
CA LEU A 510 9.74 12.58 -20.70
C LEU A 510 10.12 13.78 -21.57
N LEU A 511 9.15 14.45 -22.20
CA LEU A 511 9.41 15.62 -23.05
C LEU A 511 9.80 16.87 -22.25
N GLY A 512 9.26 17.03 -21.04
CA GLY A 512 9.45 18.21 -20.20
C GLY A 512 10.63 18.14 -19.24
N GLN A 513 10.93 16.96 -18.67
CA GLN A 513 11.92 16.80 -17.60
C GLN A 513 13.29 16.29 -18.08
N LEU A 514 13.39 15.70 -19.27
CA LEU A 514 14.68 15.28 -19.81
C LEU A 514 15.41 16.47 -20.46
N PRO A 515 16.72 16.66 -20.18
CA PRO A 515 17.52 17.67 -20.85
C PRO A 515 17.54 17.46 -22.37
N ALA A 516 16.94 18.40 -23.12
CA ALA A 516 16.82 18.27 -24.57
C ALA A 516 18.18 18.15 -25.28
N GLU A 517 19.23 18.73 -24.71
CA GLU A 517 20.61 18.70 -25.24
C GLU A 517 21.22 17.30 -25.26
N HIS A 518 20.79 16.43 -24.34
CA HIS A 518 21.30 15.07 -24.20
C HIS A 518 20.46 14.06 -24.99
N CYS A 519 19.25 14.42 -25.39
CA CYS A 519 18.38 13.56 -26.21
C CYS A 519 18.88 13.49 -27.67
N SER A 520 19.03 12.28 -28.20
CA SER A 520 19.31 12.11 -29.63
C SER A 520 18.16 12.66 -30.48
N ILE A 521 18.47 13.26 -31.63
CA ILE A 521 17.48 13.85 -32.55
C ILE A 521 16.43 12.80 -32.98
N ALA A 522 16.87 11.57 -33.27
CA ALA A 522 15.97 10.49 -33.66
C ALA A 522 14.98 10.11 -32.54
N LEU A 523 15.45 10.00 -31.31
CA LEU A 523 14.60 9.70 -30.15
C LEU A 523 13.59 10.81 -29.90
N ARG A 524 14.04 12.07 -29.95
CA ARG A 524 13.17 13.23 -29.77
C ARG A 524 12.11 13.32 -30.87
N ALA A 525 12.50 13.11 -32.13
CA ALA A 525 11.56 13.10 -33.26
C ALA A 525 10.49 12.00 -33.13
N THR A 526 10.84 10.82 -32.59
CA THR A 526 9.86 9.76 -32.30
C THR A 526 8.84 10.20 -31.25
N MET A 527 9.30 10.79 -30.14
CA MET A 527 8.42 11.28 -29.08
C MET A 527 7.50 12.41 -29.57
N ASP A 528 8.04 13.36 -30.33
CA ASP A 528 7.29 14.47 -30.93
C ASP A 528 6.24 13.95 -31.92
N ARG A 529 6.61 12.98 -32.77
CA ARG A 529 5.68 12.34 -33.70
C ARG A 529 4.57 11.62 -32.93
N THR A 530 4.90 10.88 -31.87
CA THR A 530 3.90 10.21 -31.05
C THR A 530 2.96 11.21 -30.38
N ALA A 531 3.47 12.30 -29.80
CA ALA A 531 2.65 13.34 -29.17
C ALA A 531 1.64 13.95 -30.16
N VAL A 532 2.07 14.23 -31.40
CA VAL A 532 1.21 14.77 -32.47
C VAL A 532 0.19 13.72 -32.95
N LEU A 533 0.63 12.49 -33.25
CA LEU A 533 -0.26 11.43 -33.75
C LEU A 533 -1.32 11.03 -32.71
N ALA A 534 -0.94 11.02 -31.43
CA ALA A 534 -1.83 10.72 -30.32
C ALA A 534 -2.74 11.91 -29.95
N ARG A 535 -2.51 13.10 -30.50
CA ARG A 535 -3.16 14.37 -30.12
C ARG A 535 -3.08 14.63 -28.62
N HIS A 536 -1.87 14.49 -28.08
CA HIS A 536 -1.61 14.71 -26.67
C HIS A 536 -1.19 16.15 -26.42
N LYS A 537 -2.14 16.99 -25.97
CA LYS A 537 -1.93 18.42 -25.68
C LYS A 537 -0.69 18.68 -24.82
N ASP A 538 -0.62 18.09 -23.62
CA ASP A 538 0.43 18.44 -22.65
C ASP A 538 1.82 17.95 -23.10
N ALA A 539 1.91 16.84 -23.83
CA ALA A 539 3.15 16.37 -24.44
C ALA A 539 3.65 17.34 -25.52
N VAL A 540 2.76 17.78 -26.43
CA VAL A 540 3.11 18.78 -27.45
C VAL A 540 3.55 20.08 -26.78
N MET A 541 2.83 20.53 -25.76
CA MET A 541 3.20 21.73 -24.98
C MET A 541 4.56 21.58 -24.30
N ALA A 542 4.81 20.48 -23.60
CA ALA A 542 6.09 20.19 -22.96
C ALA A 542 7.24 20.21 -23.98
N SER A 543 7.00 19.64 -25.17
CA SER A 543 8.00 19.66 -26.24
C SER A 543 8.27 21.07 -26.78
N THR A 544 7.24 21.91 -26.92
CA THR A 544 7.42 23.30 -27.37
C THR A 544 8.22 24.17 -26.39
N LEU A 545 8.07 23.91 -25.08
CA LEU A 545 8.77 24.67 -24.05
C LEU A 545 10.21 24.17 -23.86
N ASN A 546 10.45 22.87 -23.97
CA ASN A 546 11.77 22.25 -23.85
C ASN A 546 12.41 22.01 -25.22
N HIS A 547 12.90 23.08 -25.87
CA HIS A 547 13.57 23.01 -27.16
C HIS A 547 15.09 22.84 -27.02
N THR A 548 15.74 22.31 -28.06
CA THR A 548 17.19 22.21 -28.10
C THR A 548 17.80 23.59 -28.32
N SER A 549 18.60 24.06 -27.35
CA SER A 549 19.19 25.41 -27.34
C SER A 549 20.32 25.61 -28.36
N THR A 550 20.86 24.53 -28.95
CA THR A 550 22.03 24.64 -29.83
C THR A 550 21.64 25.16 -31.22
N ALA A 551 22.32 26.22 -31.69
CA ALA A 551 22.03 26.88 -32.97
C ALA A 551 22.06 25.94 -34.19
N LYS A 552 22.83 24.84 -34.15
CA LYS A 552 22.85 23.80 -35.19
C LYS A 552 21.64 22.84 -35.11
N ALA A 553 21.11 22.56 -33.91
CA ALA A 553 19.93 21.72 -33.73
C ALA A 553 18.63 22.50 -33.92
N ALA A 554 18.60 23.78 -33.54
CA ALA A 554 17.45 24.66 -33.75
C ALA A 554 17.12 24.87 -35.24
N ARG A 555 18.12 24.79 -36.13
CA ARG A 555 17.92 24.81 -37.60
C ARG A 555 17.33 23.51 -38.17
N LYS A 556 17.43 22.38 -37.45
CA LYS A 556 16.95 21.05 -37.89
C LYS A 556 15.67 20.59 -37.16
N GLY A 557 15.37 21.16 -35.99
CA GLY A 557 14.16 20.85 -35.20
C GLY A 557 13.00 21.78 -35.57
N ASN A 558 11.97 21.23 -36.21
CA ASN A 558 10.73 21.99 -36.45
C ASN A 558 10.00 22.19 -35.12
N SER A 559 9.78 23.44 -34.72
CA SER A 559 8.94 23.75 -33.55
C SER A 559 7.52 23.18 -33.73
N LEU A 560 6.98 22.55 -32.69
CA LEU A 560 5.59 22.08 -32.68
C LEU A 560 4.57 23.18 -32.35
N LEU A 561 5.02 24.41 -32.08
CA LEU A 561 4.16 25.53 -31.72
C LEU A 561 3.05 25.82 -32.76
N PRO A 562 3.32 25.79 -34.09
CA PRO A 562 2.26 25.98 -35.08
C PRO A 562 1.17 24.89 -35.03
N LEU A 563 1.55 23.65 -34.72
CA LEU A 563 0.60 22.55 -34.57
C LEU A 563 -0.24 22.71 -33.30
N LEU A 564 0.41 23.06 -32.17
CA LEU A 564 -0.24 23.34 -30.90
C LEU A 564 -1.27 24.47 -31.03
N ALA A 565 -0.87 25.58 -31.67
CA ALA A 565 -1.73 26.73 -31.92
C ALA A 565 -2.93 26.40 -32.81
N ARG A 566 -2.75 25.50 -33.79
CA ARG A 566 -3.83 25.08 -34.69
C ARG A 566 -4.81 24.11 -34.05
N GLU A 567 -4.31 23.16 -33.25
CA GLU A 567 -5.14 22.11 -32.67
C GLU A 567 -5.85 22.54 -31.38
N TYR A 568 -5.25 23.46 -30.60
CA TYR A 568 -5.78 23.91 -29.31
C TYR A 568 -5.85 25.44 -29.19
N PRO A 569 -6.53 26.15 -30.11
CA PRO A 569 -6.55 27.62 -30.14
C PRO A 569 -7.29 28.26 -28.95
N THR A 570 -8.23 27.54 -28.33
CA THR A 570 -9.08 28.04 -27.24
C THR A 570 -8.53 27.72 -25.85
N ASP A 571 -7.43 26.97 -25.75
CA ASP A 571 -6.87 26.58 -24.45
C ASP A 571 -6.12 27.75 -23.80
N PRO A 572 -6.39 28.08 -22.53
CA PRO A 572 -5.77 29.24 -21.87
C PRO A 572 -4.25 29.13 -21.75
N SER A 573 -3.71 27.91 -21.62
CA SER A 573 -2.27 27.66 -21.52
C SER A 573 -1.57 27.93 -22.86
N VAL A 574 -2.21 27.58 -23.97
CA VAL A 574 -1.73 27.87 -25.32
C VAL A 574 -1.91 29.35 -25.66
N GLU A 575 -3.03 29.96 -25.27
CA GLU A 575 -3.27 31.40 -25.43
C GLU A 575 -2.20 32.22 -24.70
N ALA A 576 -1.84 31.83 -23.46
CA ALA A 576 -0.82 32.50 -22.68
C ALA A 576 0.57 32.47 -23.35
N LEU A 577 0.89 31.38 -24.08
CA LEU A 577 2.14 31.26 -24.84
C LEU A 577 2.14 32.13 -26.11
N LEU A 578 1.00 32.16 -26.83
CA LEU A 578 0.87 32.93 -28.08
C LEU A 578 0.70 34.44 -27.84
N ARG A 579 0.03 34.81 -26.75
CA ARG A 579 -0.29 36.21 -26.39
C ARG A 579 -0.03 36.43 -24.89
N PRO A 580 1.24 36.66 -24.50
CA PRO A 580 1.59 36.95 -23.12
C PRO A 580 0.82 38.17 -22.58
N ARG A 581 0.16 38.01 -21.42
CA ARG A 581 -0.63 39.08 -20.79
C ARG A 581 0.22 40.07 -19.98
N MET A 582 1.54 39.89 -19.99
CA MET A 582 2.52 40.80 -19.41
C MET A 582 3.46 41.31 -20.51
N PRO A 583 3.99 42.54 -20.39
CA PRO A 583 4.99 43.04 -21.32
C PRO A 583 6.17 42.08 -21.43
N ILE A 584 6.52 41.68 -22.65
CA ILE A 584 7.64 40.78 -22.90
C ILE A 584 8.94 41.57 -22.69
N LEU A 585 9.72 41.20 -21.67
CA LEU A 585 11.07 41.71 -21.50
C LEU A 585 11.96 40.99 -22.53
N GLN A 586 12.48 41.72 -23.51
CA GLN A 586 13.48 41.18 -24.44
C GLN A 586 14.82 40.98 -23.71
N THR A 587 14.92 39.94 -22.90
CA THR A 587 16.19 39.52 -22.28
C THR A 587 16.96 38.63 -23.26
N GLY A 588 17.80 39.26 -24.10
CA GLY A 588 19.05 38.66 -24.60
C GLY A 588 19.01 37.76 -25.84
N ARG A 589 18.86 38.36 -27.03
CA ARG A 589 19.85 38.28 -28.13
C ARG A 589 19.44 39.31 -29.18
N LYS A 590 20.16 40.43 -29.25
CA LYS A 590 20.25 41.14 -30.54
C LYS A 590 20.76 40.10 -31.54
N ALA A 591 20.01 39.89 -32.61
CA ALA A 591 20.59 39.49 -33.88
C ALA A 591 21.82 40.39 -34.08
N THR A 592 22.98 39.86 -33.79
CA THR A 592 24.27 40.52 -33.98
C THR A 592 24.92 39.66 -35.05
N ASP A 593 24.82 40.13 -36.28
CA ASP A 593 25.83 40.04 -37.34
C ASP A 593 26.51 38.67 -37.55
N ALA A 594 25.85 37.56 -37.23
CA ALA A 594 26.31 36.19 -37.49
C ALA A 594 25.56 35.53 -38.66
N GLU A 595 24.65 36.27 -39.32
CA GLU A 595 23.95 35.84 -40.53
C GLU A 595 24.63 36.33 -41.81
N THR A 596 25.69 37.14 -41.73
CA THR A 596 26.42 37.69 -42.89
C THR A 596 27.82 37.10 -43.12
N GLU A 597 28.38 36.33 -42.17
CA GLU A 597 29.69 35.66 -42.33
C GLU A 597 29.58 34.16 -42.68
N ALA A 598 28.37 33.58 -42.65
CA ALA A 598 28.16 32.17 -42.99
C ALA A 598 27.79 31.93 -44.47
N GLU A 599 27.55 32.98 -45.27
CA GLU A 599 27.34 32.86 -46.72
C GLU A 599 28.65 32.75 -47.53
N ALA A 600 29.82 32.71 -46.88
CA ALA A 600 31.13 32.72 -47.54
C ALA A 600 31.95 31.43 -47.39
N ILE A 601 31.41 30.35 -46.80
CA ILE A 601 32.15 29.08 -46.58
C ILE A 601 31.33 27.83 -47.00
N ASP A 602 30.32 27.98 -47.85
CA ASP A 602 29.51 26.85 -48.39
C ASP A 602 29.80 26.63 -49.89
N GLU A 603 31.07 26.76 -50.31
CA GLU A 603 31.58 26.14 -51.53
C GLU A 603 32.83 25.34 -51.14
N ASP A 604 32.84 24.05 -51.45
CA ASP A 604 33.91 23.05 -51.22
C ASP A 604 33.85 22.25 -49.90
N GLU A 605 32.99 21.21 -49.85
CA GLU A 605 33.37 19.84 -49.43
C GLU A 605 32.19 18.85 -49.57
N ASP A 606 31.82 18.55 -50.82
CA ASP A 606 31.15 17.30 -51.17
C ASP A 606 32.20 16.36 -51.78
N SER A 607 32.82 15.49 -50.99
CA SER A 607 33.39 14.20 -51.44
C SER A 607 34.02 13.40 -50.29
N ILE A 608 34.10 12.08 -50.49
CA ILE A 608 34.74 11.02 -49.67
C ILE A 608 33.73 10.31 -48.74
N SER A 609 32.96 9.32 -49.21
CA SER A 609 33.28 7.95 -49.65
C SER A 609 33.75 7.00 -48.55
N GLU A 610 33.06 5.87 -48.48
CA GLU A 610 33.29 4.70 -47.63
C GLU A 610 34.61 3.97 -47.95
N ASP A 611 35.03 3.14 -46.99
CA ASP A 611 35.98 2.02 -47.03
C ASP A 611 37.50 2.31 -47.10
N GLU A 612 38.25 1.90 -46.06
CA GLU A 612 39.05 0.66 -46.09
C GLU A 612 39.78 0.38 -44.75
N GLU A 613 40.04 -0.92 -44.57
CA GLU A 613 40.74 -1.62 -43.50
C GLU A 613 42.23 -1.22 -43.40
N ASP A 614 42.85 -1.28 -42.21
CA ASP A 614 43.74 -2.39 -41.84
C ASP A 614 44.61 -2.11 -40.58
N GLN A 615 44.66 -3.15 -39.75
CA GLN A 615 45.77 -3.70 -38.97
C GLN A 615 46.64 -2.88 -37.97
N VAL A 616 46.69 -3.50 -36.79
CA VAL A 616 47.55 -3.37 -35.60
C VAL A 616 49.06 -3.42 -35.94
N PRO A 617 49.95 -2.97 -35.03
CA PRO A 617 50.54 -3.97 -34.13
C PRO A 617 50.67 -3.52 -32.67
N ALA A 618 50.62 -4.54 -31.82
CA ALA A 618 50.81 -4.53 -30.38
C ALA A 618 52.25 -4.22 -30.00
N GLU A 619 52.45 -3.62 -28.82
CA GLU A 619 53.53 -3.96 -27.91
C GLU A 619 53.11 -3.70 -26.46
N ASP A 620 53.51 -4.64 -25.61
CA ASP A 620 53.13 -4.92 -24.23
C ASP A 620 54.04 -4.14 -23.24
N ILE A 621 53.65 -4.09 -21.95
CA ILE A 621 54.47 -3.97 -20.70
C ILE A 621 53.59 -3.41 -19.56
N THR A 622 53.00 -4.34 -18.82
CA THR A 622 52.92 -4.50 -17.34
C THR A 622 52.99 -3.29 -16.38
N GLU A 623 51.95 -3.23 -15.53
CA GLU A 623 51.92 -2.99 -14.07
C GLU A 623 52.99 -2.10 -13.41
N ILE A 624 52.55 -0.97 -12.81
CA ILE A 624 52.93 -0.58 -11.43
C ILE A 624 51.72 0.06 -10.73
N ALA A 625 51.30 -0.59 -9.65
CA ALA A 625 50.39 -0.08 -8.62
C ALA A 625 51.10 0.94 -7.70
N GLU A 626 50.31 1.60 -6.85
CA GLU A 626 50.69 2.54 -5.77
C GLU A 626 50.66 4.03 -6.15
N SER A 627 49.58 4.71 -5.73
CA SER A 627 49.73 5.84 -4.81
C SER A 627 48.37 6.40 -4.35
N VAL A 628 48.38 6.83 -3.07
CA VAL A 628 47.43 7.72 -2.38
C VAL A 628 46.21 7.08 -1.70
N SER A 629 46.44 6.57 -0.47
CA SER A 629 45.46 6.66 0.61
C SER A 629 46.15 7.12 1.90
N HIS A 630 45.80 8.32 2.37
CA HIS A 630 45.92 8.73 3.78
C HIS A 630 45.07 9.97 4.07
N ALA A 631 44.58 10.01 5.32
CA ALA A 631 43.78 11.02 6.01
C ALA A 631 42.25 10.91 5.83
N ALA A 632 41.41 10.86 6.87
CA ALA A 632 41.62 10.81 8.33
C ALA A 632 40.32 10.32 8.98
N GLY A 633 40.44 9.52 10.05
CA GLY A 633 39.34 9.14 10.92
C GLY A 633 39.13 10.13 12.06
N SER A 634 37.88 10.31 12.48
CA SER A 634 37.50 10.90 13.75
C SER A 634 36.45 10.00 14.40
N SER A 635 36.82 9.44 15.55
CA SER A 635 36.04 8.51 16.37
C SER A 635 34.82 9.17 17.01
N ILE A 636 33.66 8.51 16.95
CA ILE A 636 32.50 8.74 17.83
C ILE A 636 31.98 7.38 18.34
N ASP A 637 31.50 7.40 19.58
CA ASP A 637 31.31 6.33 20.56
C ASP A 637 30.47 5.11 20.14
N THR A 638 30.97 3.92 20.50
CA THR A 638 30.46 2.60 20.11
C THR A 638 29.66 1.89 21.23
N SER A 639 29.09 2.62 22.19
CA SER A 639 28.42 2.00 23.35
C SER A 639 26.90 1.84 23.22
N SER A 640 26.24 2.41 22.19
CA SER A 640 24.78 2.31 22.01
C SER A 640 24.33 1.16 21.08
N ASN A 641 25.22 0.60 20.26
CA ASN A 641 24.86 -0.41 19.26
C ASN A 641 24.71 -1.84 19.80
N LYS A 642 25.23 -2.15 21.00
CA LYS A 642 25.14 -3.51 21.56
C LYS A 642 23.75 -3.87 22.09
N ASP A 643 23.00 -2.89 22.57
CA ASP A 643 21.66 -3.11 23.13
C ASP A 643 20.58 -3.23 22.05
N LEU A 644 20.76 -2.56 20.91
CA LEU A 644 19.87 -2.69 19.74
C LEU A 644 20.06 -4.05 19.05
N ALA A 645 21.31 -4.46 18.81
CA ALA A 645 21.61 -5.76 18.21
C ALA A 645 21.10 -6.94 19.07
N SER A 646 21.18 -6.83 20.40
CA SER A 646 20.67 -7.87 21.32
C SER A 646 19.14 -7.97 21.29
N LYS A 647 18.43 -6.84 21.22
CA LYS A 647 16.96 -6.80 21.08
C LYS A 647 16.49 -7.29 19.70
N GLU A 648 17.20 -6.95 18.64
CA GLU A 648 16.94 -7.47 17.28
C GLU A 648 17.11 -8.99 17.24
N GLN A 649 18.11 -9.53 17.93
CA GLN A 649 18.36 -10.96 17.98
C GLN A 649 17.33 -11.73 18.84
N GLU A 650 16.79 -11.11 19.89
CA GLU A 650 15.65 -11.64 20.66
C GLU A 650 14.36 -11.66 19.83
N LEU A 651 14.10 -10.63 19.02
CA LEU A 651 12.96 -10.58 18.10
C LEU A 651 13.08 -11.64 16.98
N VAL A 652 14.29 -11.87 16.48
CA VAL A 652 14.60 -12.95 15.52
C VAL A 652 14.33 -14.34 16.13
N ASN A 653 14.70 -14.55 17.39
CA ASN A 653 14.43 -15.80 18.10
C ASN A 653 12.92 -15.99 18.41
N TRP A 654 12.19 -14.90 18.67
CA TRP A 654 10.74 -14.93 18.85
C TRP A 654 10.01 -15.31 17.55
N ALA A 655 10.36 -14.68 16.41
CA ALA A 655 9.77 -14.98 15.11
C ALA A 655 10.08 -16.43 14.66
N LEU A 656 11.27 -16.94 14.99
CA LEU A 656 11.65 -18.33 14.72
C LEU A 656 10.86 -19.32 15.60
N ASN A 657 10.60 -18.99 16.87
CA ASN A 657 9.78 -19.82 17.77
C ASN A 657 8.29 -19.82 17.38
N GLU A 658 7.75 -18.68 16.96
CA GLU A 658 6.38 -18.59 16.42
C GLU A 658 6.24 -19.44 15.15
N TYR A 659 7.27 -19.46 14.29
CA TYR A 659 7.34 -20.31 13.11
C TYR A 659 7.35 -21.82 13.43
N VAL A 660 8.15 -22.26 14.40
CA VAL A 660 8.21 -23.69 14.80
C VAL A 660 6.89 -24.15 15.43
N GLN A 661 6.23 -23.28 16.20
CA GLN A 661 4.93 -23.58 16.80
C GLN A 661 3.79 -23.58 15.77
N GLY A 662 3.80 -22.67 14.79
CA GLY A 662 2.79 -22.61 13.73
C GLY A 662 2.83 -23.81 12.77
N THR A 663 4.03 -24.30 12.41
CA THR A 663 4.17 -25.43 11.48
C THR A 663 3.93 -26.81 12.12
N MET A 664 4.14 -26.97 13.43
CA MET A 664 3.82 -28.22 14.13
C MET A 664 2.40 -28.26 14.73
N GLY A 665 1.79 -27.11 15.03
CA GLY A 665 0.45 -27.02 15.61
C GLY A 665 -0.66 -27.57 14.70
N GLN A 666 -0.49 -27.47 13.38
CA GLN A 666 -1.44 -28.03 12.41
C GLN A 666 -1.31 -29.54 12.21
N LYS A 667 -0.11 -30.12 12.33
CA LYS A 667 0.07 -31.58 12.25
C LYS A 667 -0.44 -32.31 13.49
N ALA A 668 -0.35 -31.69 14.67
CA ALA A 668 -0.88 -32.27 15.89
C ALA A 668 -2.42 -32.30 15.93
N ALA A 669 -3.10 -31.34 15.29
CA ALA A 669 -4.56 -31.27 15.24
C ALA A 669 -5.18 -32.31 14.28
N ASP A 670 -4.51 -32.61 13.16
CA ASP A 670 -5.00 -33.59 12.18
C ASP A 670 -4.72 -35.06 12.57
N GLU A 671 -3.73 -35.33 13.43
CA GLU A 671 -3.42 -36.70 13.88
C GLU A 671 -4.25 -37.18 15.09
N LEU A 672 -5.00 -36.30 15.76
CA LEU A 672 -5.83 -36.65 16.93
C LEU A 672 -7.20 -37.28 16.59
N SER A 673 -7.50 -37.54 15.31
CA SER A 673 -8.72 -38.24 14.87
C SER A 673 -8.50 -39.73 14.51
N GLY A 674 -7.29 -40.28 14.67
CA GLY A 674 -6.95 -41.66 14.29
C GLY A 674 -6.64 -42.58 15.49
N LYS A 675 -7.37 -43.68 15.61
CA LYS A 675 -7.34 -44.63 16.74
C LYS A 675 -6.03 -45.44 16.84
N SER A 676 -5.34 -45.33 17.98
CA SER A 676 -4.45 -46.29 18.69
C SER A 676 -3.52 -47.22 17.88
N THR A 677 -2.20 -47.08 18.09
CA THR A 677 -1.29 -48.21 18.42
C THR A 677 0.01 -47.69 19.04
N LYS A 678 0.49 -48.40 20.07
CA LYS A 678 1.68 -48.10 20.90
C LYS A 678 3.00 -48.25 20.13
N GLY A 679 3.97 -47.38 20.45
CA GLY A 679 5.36 -47.80 20.67
C GLY A 679 6.45 -47.00 19.95
N SER A 680 7.37 -46.43 20.75
CA SER A 680 8.76 -46.09 20.38
C SER A 680 8.99 -44.86 19.48
N SER A 681 8.83 -43.64 20.04
CA SER A 681 9.38 -42.42 19.43
C SER A 681 9.81 -41.31 20.43
N ASN A 682 9.59 -41.49 21.74
CA ASN A 682 9.87 -40.45 22.74
C ASN A 682 11.30 -40.46 23.32
N GLU A 683 12.12 -41.49 23.09
CA GLU A 683 13.49 -41.53 23.63
C GLU A 683 14.51 -40.74 22.80
N ALA A 684 14.26 -40.53 21.50
CA ALA A 684 15.18 -39.78 20.63
C ALA A 684 15.06 -38.25 20.79
N ILE A 685 13.90 -37.76 21.21
CA ILE A 685 13.62 -36.31 21.36
C ILE A 685 14.17 -35.77 22.69
N GLY A 686 14.11 -36.58 23.75
CA GLY A 686 14.74 -36.23 25.04
C GLY A 686 16.26 -36.09 24.94
N ALA A 687 16.91 -37.00 24.19
CA ALA A 687 18.37 -36.98 24.00
C ALA A 687 18.87 -35.77 23.19
N ALA A 688 18.07 -35.26 22.25
CA ALA A 688 18.44 -34.09 21.45
C ALA A 688 18.29 -32.76 22.23
N ILE A 689 17.31 -32.68 23.13
CA ILE A 689 17.08 -31.52 23.98
C ILE A 689 18.15 -31.46 25.09
N GLU A 690 18.52 -32.60 25.70
CA GLU A 690 19.63 -32.66 26.66
C GLU A 690 20.98 -32.33 26.01
N ALA A 691 21.26 -32.79 24.78
CA ALA A 691 22.48 -32.45 24.06
C ALA A 691 22.60 -30.94 23.75
N ALA A 692 21.48 -30.26 23.48
CA ALA A 692 21.44 -28.82 23.25
C ALA A 692 21.66 -28.00 24.54
N HIS A 693 21.19 -28.49 25.69
CA HIS A 693 21.44 -27.87 26.99
C HIS A 693 22.89 -28.10 27.47
N GLU A 694 23.48 -29.26 27.22
CA GLU A 694 24.88 -29.59 27.58
C GLU A 694 25.90 -28.79 26.74
N ALA A 695 25.60 -28.55 25.46
CA ALA A 695 26.43 -27.75 24.55
C ALA A 695 26.47 -26.25 24.94
N ASN A 696 25.38 -25.71 25.48
CA ASN A 696 25.33 -24.33 25.99
C ASN A 696 26.00 -24.16 27.36
N ARG A 697 26.09 -25.22 28.16
CA ARG A 697 26.83 -25.21 29.43
C ARG A 697 28.35 -25.28 29.23
N SER A 698 28.77 -25.97 28.17
CA SER A 698 30.19 -26.20 27.84
C SER A 698 30.90 -24.99 27.20
N LYS A 699 30.18 -23.93 26.82
CA LYS A 699 30.74 -22.71 26.20
C LYS A 699 30.97 -21.55 27.17
N ARG A 700 30.71 -21.73 28.47
CA ARG A 700 30.88 -20.71 29.52
C ARG A 700 32.02 -20.99 30.51
N GLN A 701 32.84 -22.02 30.30
CA GLN A 701 33.99 -22.32 31.15
C GLN A 701 35.24 -22.62 30.31
N ARG A 702 35.96 -21.56 29.94
CA ARG A 702 37.42 -21.60 29.79
C ARG A 702 37.97 -20.17 29.72
N GLU A 703 38.37 -19.63 30.86
CA GLU A 703 39.61 -18.85 31.04
C GLU A 703 39.75 -18.46 32.52
N ASP A 704 40.85 -18.95 33.09
CA ASP A 704 41.67 -18.48 34.22
C ASP A 704 41.17 -18.51 35.69
N GLU A 705 41.89 -19.30 36.48
CA GLU A 705 42.19 -19.09 37.90
C GLU A 705 43.74 -19.22 38.06
N PRO A 706 44.39 -18.49 39.00
CA PRO A 706 44.37 -18.98 40.38
C PRO A 706 44.32 -17.94 41.53
N GLU A 707 43.83 -18.45 42.66
CA GLU A 707 44.22 -18.17 44.05
C GLU A 707 43.78 -16.85 44.75
N THR A 708 42.79 -16.93 45.66
CA THR A 708 42.97 -17.06 47.14
C THR A 708 41.80 -16.49 47.98
N VAL A 709 41.53 -17.18 49.10
CA VAL A 709 41.01 -16.67 50.40
C VAL A 709 39.48 -16.64 50.65
N VAL A 710 39.06 -17.68 51.39
CA VAL A 710 38.27 -17.66 52.66
C VAL A 710 36.73 -17.75 52.63
N ALA A 711 36.30 -18.93 53.10
CA ALA A 711 35.22 -19.24 54.05
C ALA A 711 33.76 -18.87 53.75
N ASP A 712 33.08 -19.92 53.31
CA ASP A 712 31.67 -20.24 53.48
C ASP A 712 31.19 -20.18 54.95
N LYS A 713 29.93 -19.76 55.15
CA LYS A 713 29.05 -20.30 56.19
C LYS A 713 27.56 -20.07 55.89
N ARG A 714 26.92 -21.19 55.55
CA ARG A 714 25.65 -21.72 56.11
C ARG A 714 24.29 -21.16 55.65
N GLN A 715 23.62 -22.01 54.85
CA GLN A 715 22.35 -22.68 55.15
C GLN A 715 21.41 -22.08 56.21
N LYS A 716 20.15 -21.80 55.85
CA LYS A 716 18.98 -22.68 56.11
C LYS A 716 17.64 -22.05 55.67
N SER A 717 16.92 -22.84 54.85
CA SER A 717 15.49 -23.23 54.91
C SER A 717 14.50 -22.53 55.86
N ILE A 718 13.24 -22.40 55.38
CA ILE A 718 11.93 -22.68 56.04
C ILE A 718 10.86 -21.58 55.76
N GLU A 719 9.81 -21.94 55.01
CA GLU A 719 8.42 -21.41 55.01
C GLU A 719 7.72 -21.80 56.34
N PRO A 720 6.55 -21.26 56.82
CA PRO A 720 5.50 -20.49 56.13
C PRO A 720 4.71 -19.42 56.96
N GLN A 721 3.69 -18.83 56.32
CA GLN A 721 2.38 -18.35 56.84
C GLN A 721 2.20 -17.05 57.69
N ALA A 722 1.30 -16.20 57.14
CA ALA A 722 0.13 -15.52 57.75
C ALA A 722 0.23 -14.10 58.35
N THR A 723 -0.75 -13.28 57.91
CA THR A 723 -1.46 -12.11 58.53
C THR A 723 -0.70 -10.82 58.85
N ALA A 724 -1.16 -9.69 58.28
CA ALA A 724 -1.67 -8.52 59.03
C ALA A 724 -2.06 -7.36 58.07
N GLU A 725 -2.93 -6.51 58.60
CA GLU A 725 -3.71 -5.42 58.01
C GLU A 725 -2.97 -4.07 57.93
N ASP A 726 -3.65 -3.11 57.29
CA ASP A 726 -3.71 -1.65 57.56
C ASP A 726 -2.79 -0.61 56.89
N SER A 727 -3.49 0.48 56.50
CA SER A 727 -3.13 1.92 56.36
C SER A 727 -2.13 2.31 55.25
N ASP A 728 -2.26 3.40 54.49
CA ASP A 728 -2.87 4.71 54.77
C ASP A 728 -3.27 5.46 53.46
N ASP A 729 -4.27 6.35 53.61
CA ASP A 729 -4.67 7.40 52.68
C ASP A 729 -3.62 8.51 52.58
N ASP A 730 -3.47 9.16 51.41
CA ASP A 730 -3.02 10.55 51.35
C ASP A 730 -3.68 11.32 50.20
N GLU A 731 -4.33 12.39 50.61
CA GLU A 731 -5.28 13.28 49.96
C GLU A 731 -4.57 14.35 49.09
N PHE A 732 -4.94 14.47 47.81
CA PHE A 732 -4.38 15.47 46.89
C PHE A 732 -5.28 16.71 46.81
N VAL A 733 -4.78 17.83 47.37
CA VAL A 733 -5.43 19.15 47.42
C VAL A 733 -5.22 19.93 46.12
N VAL A 734 -6.32 20.45 45.56
CA VAL A 734 -6.36 21.31 44.36
C VAL A 734 -6.14 22.78 44.75
N PRO A 735 -5.25 23.55 44.07
CA PRO A 735 -5.07 24.97 44.34
C PRO A 735 -6.20 25.83 43.75
N GLU A 736 -6.80 26.65 44.58
CA GLU A 736 -7.82 27.65 44.25
C GLU A 736 -7.18 28.95 43.72
N ILE A 737 -7.78 29.49 42.66
CA ILE A 737 -7.35 30.69 41.94
C ILE A 737 -7.87 31.92 42.69
N VAL A 738 -6.96 32.80 43.10
CA VAL A 738 -7.28 34.13 43.67
C VAL A 738 -7.25 35.17 42.55
N MET A 739 -8.40 35.79 42.29
CA MET A 739 -8.55 37.00 41.48
C MET A 739 -8.16 38.22 42.32
N GLY A 740 -7.18 38.99 41.84
CA GLY A 740 -6.86 40.31 42.38
C GLY A 740 -7.27 41.40 41.40
N ASP A 741 -8.24 42.23 41.78
CA ASP A 741 -8.45 43.56 41.21
C ASP A 741 -7.48 44.54 41.88
N SER A 742 -6.78 45.37 41.11
CA SER A 742 -6.58 46.81 41.40
C SER A 742 -5.79 47.49 40.27
N ASP A 743 -6.45 48.49 39.70
CA ASP A 743 -6.03 49.79 39.20
C ASP A 743 -4.54 50.22 39.26
N ASP A 744 -4.16 50.96 38.21
CA ASP A 744 -3.28 52.16 38.13
C ASP A 744 -2.51 52.13 36.79
N GLU A 745 -2.87 52.95 35.79
CA GLU A 745 -2.41 54.33 35.54
C GLU A 745 -0.92 54.44 35.09
N ASP A 746 -0.75 55.14 33.96
CA ASP A 746 0.46 55.84 33.44
C ASP A 746 1.72 55.05 32.98
N GLU A 747 1.86 54.87 31.65
CA GLU A 747 2.84 55.53 30.73
C GLU A 747 2.86 54.89 29.33
#